data_AF-A0A1U7LTT2-F1
#
_entry.id   AF-A0A1U7LTT2-F1
#
_cell.length_a   1.000
_cell.length_b   1.000
_cell.length_c   1.000
_cell.angle_alpha   90.00
_cell.angle_beta   90.00
_cell.angle_gamma   90.00
#
_symmetry.space_group_name_H-M   'P 1'
#
loop_
_entity.id
_entity.type
_entity.pdbx_description
1 polymer ?
#
loop_
_entity_poly.entity_id
_entity_poly.type
_entity_poly.pdbx_seq_one_letter_code
_entity_poly.pdbx_strand_id
1 'polypeptide(L)'
;MTSFVSRVKHSLLTTAHPSLAQLPPPDTLHFNPTVRFGLHSAACASFHWAQGLLAVGTYAGTLHIFGCDSIHTILQLDNSAPCKHVLLHSDKAIVIDARGDLSVFSLESLTRILIHSVRGPVTCIHSDPALDWLFIAYQDGSVDVWDIDRDCLAPLHIPNLYRDPARQRISKKIPPLLSIALNPKDLSFLLLGYGIEGAVLYSFKEDKAVRFYDMPANAGLTQLTWNPNGTHFCVACDDGSLVFYDIKSERPICSRYLKDPSQSTEDPFVHREPIFRITWACREDPNDTFILVAGGANPETSMKGLHLIDYGPMPSSLTASANTIRDFYLFPKRFQLLAAAASVIDFCCIPTTSPHYSKCHNPSTALCMLSNCEIASLPIETNVDPPPAALQWISPTFYFITMLHMNYDIWRVLFEFCSTITFLHGGTPGKRTTRRFDMRQVVVTAHTDHTLRFWDISKGVLVHGPTLYLDQFERNPRVVKIDFAGYEFAIGFDTGQVSVFKLGVNVPKSHTSPVNEQGSFDRMTLEEATENDSPESPSQLPTHVRTQSRNSRKSVSPSLVRMLSDVKTPHGFIPIIRVDADRTEISSLRVSQIGLIAIGYESGVLALVDMRTADISFLGNLGHIRGKNNESAKNTDDTDIESVTALEFAVFALEDGEKCLCLLTGTSRGRVICHALFPDSQGLHRAHFKSSTEALSSPVHTIIPVTVEGGNAIATPANFAELLNGVCEAGMVYVITEKSVRVLRGVTSKIESFKFSENLLCLRANIFFLDDGRVLSCLMNNGSIHLYPLIGLETPIKVFQVPGPAINERLYVTATIWLLMDRLRRSVISSDGDVFIVNYETELSVYSIWGGIGSHANDTLFDPLKPNCPSRPTISTWQWIGGGSTYISAADLDLLIAGPDRPPSKQSLEKHAESRAEERGSPKSPSRGVSWGVFGDMTRQLSERGDKLRGVEDKFCELQNASGQWLKDVTEFANDQKKTVQKRALLGGLKNAFM
;
A
#
# COMPACT_ATOMS: atom_id res chain seq x y z
N MET A 1 49.22 2.43 -39.54
CA MET A 1 47.94 1.70 -39.34
C MET A 1 46.90 2.53 -38.58
N THR A 2 47.27 3.25 -37.51
CA THR A 2 46.40 4.21 -36.79
C THR A 2 45.81 5.33 -37.65
N SER A 3 46.54 5.84 -38.65
CA SER A 3 46.03 6.84 -39.60
C SER A 3 45.09 6.29 -40.69
N PHE A 4 45.09 4.97 -40.91
CA PHE A 4 44.21 4.30 -41.86
C PHE A 4 42.87 3.95 -41.19
N VAL A 5 42.91 3.52 -39.93
CA VAL A 5 41.72 3.33 -39.09
C VAL A 5 41.01 4.66 -38.82
N SER A 6 41.74 5.76 -38.62
CA SER A 6 41.12 7.09 -38.45
C SER A 6 40.49 7.61 -39.75
N ARG A 7 41.09 7.36 -40.92
CA ARG A 7 40.53 7.72 -42.23
C ARG A 7 39.32 6.87 -42.64
N VAL A 8 39.30 5.58 -42.27
CA VAL A 8 38.13 4.70 -42.51
C VAL A 8 37.00 5.01 -41.52
N LYS A 9 37.30 5.33 -40.25
CA LYS A 9 36.31 5.92 -39.32
C LYS A 9 35.76 7.23 -39.88
N HIS A 10 36.63 8.12 -40.38
CA HIS A 10 36.19 9.39 -40.97
C HIS A 10 35.35 9.19 -42.25
N SER A 11 35.64 8.20 -43.09
CA SER A 11 34.88 7.95 -44.31
C SER A 11 33.51 7.30 -44.07
N LEU A 12 33.38 6.46 -43.02
CA LEU A 12 32.11 5.89 -42.57
C LEU A 12 31.27 6.91 -41.77
N LEU A 13 31.92 7.79 -41.00
CA LEU A 13 31.27 8.93 -40.33
C LEU A 13 30.76 9.98 -41.32
N THR A 14 31.41 10.17 -42.48
CA THR A 14 30.88 11.05 -43.56
C THR A 14 29.64 10.51 -44.27
N THR A 15 29.26 9.24 -44.04
CA THR A 15 27.97 8.68 -44.48
C THR A 15 26.89 8.68 -43.39
N ALA A 16 27.21 9.12 -42.17
CA ALA A 16 26.22 9.29 -41.12
C ALA A 16 25.39 10.55 -41.38
N HIS A 17 24.07 10.42 -41.36
CA HIS A 17 23.16 11.55 -41.54
C HIS A 17 23.40 12.59 -40.42
N PRO A 18 23.40 13.91 -40.69
CA PRO A 18 23.69 14.94 -39.69
C PRO A 18 22.77 14.90 -38.46
N SER A 19 21.58 14.31 -38.60
CA SER A 19 20.61 14.09 -37.51
C SER A 19 21.07 13.08 -36.44
N LEU A 20 21.99 12.15 -36.76
CA LEU A 20 22.52 11.17 -35.80
C LEU A 20 23.58 11.78 -34.88
N ALA A 21 24.22 12.87 -35.31
CA ALA A 21 25.24 13.59 -34.56
C ALA A 21 24.65 14.70 -33.67
N GLN A 22 23.34 14.96 -33.78
CA GLN A 22 22.67 15.98 -33.00
C GLN A 22 22.52 15.53 -31.54
N LEU A 23 23.32 16.15 -30.68
CA LEU A 23 23.33 15.92 -29.26
C LEU A 23 22.48 16.98 -28.55
N PRO A 24 21.66 16.58 -27.56
CA PRO A 24 21.01 17.55 -26.70
C PRO A 24 22.07 18.33 -25.90
N PRO A 25 21.83 19.62 -25.59
CA PRO A 25 22.74 20.40 -24.77
C PRO A 25 22.99 19.73 -23.40
N PRO A 26 24.22 19.74 -22.85
CA PRO A 26 24.52 19.09 -21.57
C PRO A 26 23.77 19.67 -20.37
N ASP A 27 23.41 20.96 -20.47
CA ASP A 27 22.77 21.73 -19.40
C ASP A 27 21.27 21.43 -19.26
N THR A 28 20.65 20.79 -20.23
CA THR A 28 19.22 20.42 -20.19
C THR A 28 19.00 18.99 -19.69
N LEU A 29 20.09 18.21 -19.53
CA LEU A 29 20.08 16.88 -18.92
C LEU A 29 20.29 16.99 -17.40
N HIS A 30 19.35 16.50 -16.60
CA HIS A 30 19.46 16.49 -15.13
C HIS A 30 18.92 15.18 -14.58
N PHE A 31 19.40 14.73 -13.42
CA PHE A 31 18.85 13.54 -12.78
C PHE A 31 18.28 13.92 -11.43
N ASN A 32 16.99 14.26 -11.42
CA ASN A 32 16.29 14.69 -10.22
C ASN A 32 15.24 13.65 -9.81
N PRO A 33 15.12 13.34 -8.50
CA PRO A 33 13.99 12.56 -8.02
C PRO A 33 12.72 13.35 -8.26
N THR A 34 11.79 12.77 -9.01
CA THR A 34 10.54 13.43 -9.34
C THR A 34 9.47 13.05 -8.33
N VAL A 35 9.23 11.74 -8.15
CA VAL A 35 8.16 11.22 -7.29
C VAL A 35 8.57 9.87 -6.68
N ARG A 36 8.07 9.57 -5.48
CA ARG A 36 8.16 8.26 -4.84
C ARG A 36 6.75 7.71 -4.61
N PHE A 37 6.56 6.43 -4.90
CA PHE A 37 5.30 5.71 -4.71
C PHE A 37 5.48 4.54 -3.76
N GLY A 38 4.43 4.26 -3.00
CA GLY A 38 4.41 3.21 -1.99
C GLY A 38 4.93 3.68 -0.64
N LEU A 39 5.08 2.72 0.26
CA LEU A 39 5.56 2.91 1.63
C LEU A 39 6.31 1.64 2.04
N HIS A 40 7.43 1.84 2.73
CA HIS A 40 8.28 0.75 3.19
C HIS A 40 8.29 0.72 4.73
N SER A 41 8.13 -0.49 5.28
CA SER A 41 8.35 -0.78 6.69
C SER A 41 7.49 0.05 7.65
N ALA A 42 6.17 -0.14 7.60
CA ALA A 42 5.25 0.56 8.48
C ALA A 42 5.40 0.14 9.95
N ALA A 43 5.42 1.11 10.85
CA ALA A 43 5.59 0.89 12.29
C ALA A 43 4.34 1.27 13.10
N CYS A 44 3.77 2.44 12.84
CA CYS A 44 2.61 2.97 13.57
C CYS A 44 1.73 3.83 12.66
N ALA A 45 0.46 3.99 13.02
CA ALA A 45 -0.49 4.78 12.26
C ALA A 45 -1.41 5.61 13.17
N SER A 46 -1.87 6.76 12.66
CA SER A 46 -2.89 7.60 13.31
C SER A 46 -3.83 8.20 12.29
N PHE A 47 -5.13 8.08 12.53
CA PHE A 47 -6.17 8.71 11.73
C PHE A 47 -6.67 10.00 12.39
N HIS A 48 -6.88 11.04 11.58
CA HIS A 48 -7.48 12.31 11.98
C HIS A 48 -8.89 12.42 11.40
N TRP A 49 -9.90 12.16 12.23
CA TRP A 49 -11.30 12.14 11.79
C TRP A 49 -11.78 13.46 11.17
N ALA A 50 -11.56 14.61 11.84
CA ALA A 50 -12.15 15.87 11.38
C ALA A 50 -11.58 16.34 10.02
N GLN A 51 -10.27 16.18 9.84
CA GLN A 51 -9.61 16.48 8.58
C GLN A 51 -9.81 15.38 7.53
N GLY A 52 -9.98 14.11 7.92
CA GLY A 52 -10.07 12.97 7.01
C GLY A 52 -8.70 12.52 6.49
N LEU A 53 -7.66 12.65 7.32
CA LEU A 53 -6.26 12.36 6.99
C LEU A 53 -5.76 11.13 7.74
N LEU A 54 -4.81 10.41 7.14
CA LEU A 54 -4.13 9.27 7.76
C LEU A 54 -2.62 9.52 7.77
N ALA A 55 -1.99 9.35 8.92
CA ALA A 55 -0.53 9.35 9.03
C ALA A 55 -0.01 7.95 9.35
N VAL A 56 1.12 7.61 8.73
CA VAL A 56 1.84 6.37 8.95
C VAL A 56 3.32 6.68 9.17
N GLY A 57 3.84 6.27 10.32
CA GLY A 57 5.27 6.32 10.63
C GLY A 57 5.96 5.01 10.25
N THR A 58 7.18 5.09 9.73
CA THR A 58 7.96 3.94 9.29
C THR A 58 9.14 3.64 10.22
N TYR A 59 9.65 2.40 10.19
CA TYR A 59 10.92 2.06 10.81
C TYR A 59 12.12 2.72 10.11
N ALA A 60 11.94 3.25 8.90
CA ALA A 60 12.95 4.01 8.16
C ALA A 60 13.02 5.50 8.58
N GLY A 61 12.22 5.94 9.55
CA GLY A 61 12.21 7.32 10.04
C GLY A 61 11.56 8.31 9.10
N THR A 62 10.51 7.87 8.40
CA THR A 62 9.66 8.73 7.56
C THR A 62 8.23 8.73 8.09
N LEU A 63 7.59 9.90 8.00
CA LEU A 63 6.17 10.08 8.27
C LEU A 63 5.45 10.32 6.94
N HIS A 64 4.57 9.41 6.57
CA HIS A 64 3.75 9.52 5.37
C HIS A 64 2.35 9.96 5.76
N ILE A 65 1.84 11.03 5.16
CA ILE A 65 0.50 11.55 5.38
C ILE A 65 -0.31 11.40 4.10
N PHE A 66 -1.46 10.75 4.21
CA PHE A 66 -2.39 10.45 3.14
C PHE A 66 -3.68 11.25 3.32
N GLY A 67 -4.22 11.74 2.21
CA GLY A 67 -5.50 12.45 2.15
C GLY A 67 -6.43 11.86 1.09
N CYS A 68 -7.37 12.68 0.62
CA CYS A 68 -8.29 12.30 -0.44
C CYS A 68 -7.56 12.00 -1.75
N ASP A 69 -8.17 11.12 -2.55
CA ASP A 69 -7.67 10.64 -3.84
C ASP A 69 -6.24 10.09 -3.78
N SER A 70 -5.27 10.99 -3.90
CA SER A 70 -3.89 10.75 -4.30
C SER A 70 -2.91 11.66 -3.57
N ILE A 71 -3.41 12.39 -2.57
CA ILE A 71 -2.60 13.22 -1.70
C ILE A 71 -1.69 12.30 -0.90
N HIS A 72 -0.39 12.52 -1.06
CA HIS A 72 0.65 11.78 -0.35
C HIS A 72 1.83 12.70 -0.09
N THR A 73 2.02 13.04 1.18
CA THR A 73 3.16 13.86 1.62
C THR A 73 4.09 13.02 2.48
N ILE A 74 5.40 13.19 2.29
CA ILE A 74 6.44 12.49 3.05
C ILE A 74 7.25 13.53 3.83
N LEU A 75 7.27 13.38 5.15
CA LEU A 75 8.06 14.18 6.07
C LEU A 75 9.19 13.32 6.66
N GLN A 76 10.42 13.80 6.58
CA GLN A 76 11.61 13.05 7.04
C GLN A 76 11.94 13.41 8.49
N LEU A 77 12.26 12.41 9.32
CA LEU A 77 12.83 12.62 10.64
C LEU A 77 14.35 12.75 10.59
N ASP A 78 14.93 13.42 11.58
CA ASP A 78 16.39 13.56 11.68
C ASP A 78 17.05 12.20 11.92
N ASN A 79 18.20 12.00 11.28
CA ASN A 79 18.99 10.76 11.37
C ASN A 79 18.23 9.47 10.97
N SER A 80 17.05 9.60 10.35
CA SER A 80 16.20 8.47 9.96
C SER A 80 15.89 7.51 11.14
N ALA A 81 15.65 8.07 12.33
CA ALA A 81 15.31 7.28 13.51
C ALA A 81 13.91 6.63 13.36
N PRO A 82 13.72 5.35 13.73
CA PRO A 82 12.43 4.66 13.60
C PRO A 82 11.29 5.36 14.35
N CYS A 83 10.14 5.53 13.68
CA CYS A 83 8.93 6.06 14.30
C CYS A 83 8.36 5.06 15.30
N LYS A 84 8.16 5.46 16.57
CA LYS A 84 7.55 4.60 17.59
C LYS A 84 6.08 4.93 17.83
N HIS A 85 5.75 6.21 17.91
CA HIS A 85 4.39 6.68 18.07
C HIS A 85 4.10 7.84 17.12
N VAL A 86 2.93 7.85 16.52
CA VAL A 86 2.44 8.93 15.66
C VAL A 86 1.06 9.36 16.15
N LEU A 87 0.83 10.67 16.19
CA LEU A 87 -0.45 11.26 16.53
C LEU A 87 -0.75 12.42 15.57
N LEU A 88 -1.89 12.36 14.90
CA LEU A 88 -2.49 13.52 14.26
C LEU A 88 -3.49 14.16 15.21
N HIS A 89 -3.32 15.45 15.50
CA HIS A 89 -4.18 16.20 16.40
C HIS A 89 -4.23 17.67 15.98
N SER A 90 -5.44 18.22 15.79
CA SER A 90 -5.64 19.60 15.31
C SER A 90 -4.88 19.83 13.99
N ASP A 91 -4.08 20.88 13.92
CA ASP A 91 -3.22 21.30 12.81
C ASP A 91 -1.82 20.67 12.87
N LYS A 92 -1.59 19.69 13.78
CA LYS A 92 -0.27 19.13 14.07
C LYS A 92 -0.17 17.63 13.83
N ALA A 93 1.00 17.22 13.37
CA ALA A 93 1.45 15.82 13.39
C ALA A 93 2.61 15.68 14.37
N ILE A 94 2.41 14.86 15.40
CA ILE A 94 3.38 14.60 16.46
C ILE A 94 3.96 13.20 16.25
N VAL A 95 5.29 13.10 16.28
CA VAL A 95 6.01 11.83 16.19
C VAL A 95 6.97 11.70 17.35
N ILE A 96 6.95 10.56 18.04
CA ILE A 96 7.98 10.17 19.00
C ILE A 96 8.78 9.04 18.37
N ASP A 97 10.07 9.27 18.20
CA ASP A 97 10.98 8.28 17.63
C ASP A 97 11.50 7.28 18.67
N ALA A 98 12.27 6.28 18.21
CA ALA A 98 12.88 5.28 19.09
C ALA A 98 14.00 5.83 19.99
N ARG A 99 14.52 7.04 19.73
CA ARG A 99 15.56 7.70 20.54
C ARG A 99 14.96 8.51 21.68
N GLY A 100 13.66 8.80 21.62
CA GLY A 100 12.94 9.61 22.61
C GLY A 100 12.81 11.07 22.20
N ASP A 101 12.97 11.41 20.93
CA ASP A 101 12.73 12.76 20.44
C ASP A 101 11.27 12.91 19.98
N LEU A 102 10.58 13.89 20.57
CA LEU A 102 9.23 14.32 20.19
C LEU A 102 9.35 15.43 19.14
N SER A 103 9.02 15.09 17.89
CA SER A 103 8.98 16.02 16.77
C SER A 103 7.54 16.48 16.50
N VAL A 104 7.32 17.79 16.39
CA VAL A 104 6.01 18.37 16.02
C VAL A 104 6.11 19.00 14.64
N PHE A 105 5.24 18.57 13.74
CA PHE A 105 5.09 19.10 12.38
C PHE A 105 3.76 19.84 12.23
N SER A 106 3.78 20.94 11.48
CA SER A 106 2.57 21.67 11.06
C SER A 106 1.98 21.00 9.82
N LEU A 107 0.69 20.69 9.85
CA LEU A 107 -0.06 20.16 8.69
C LEU A 107 -0.38 21.24 7.64
N GLU A 108 -0.32 22.51 8.03
CA GLU A 108 -0.55 23.64 7.12
C GLU A 108 0.72 23.98 6.34
N SER A 109 1.83 24.23 7.05
CA SER A 109 3.10 24.61 6.40
C SER A 109 3.93 23.41 5.91
N LEU A 110 3.60 22.20 6.36
CA LEU A 110 4.36 20.97 6.11
C LEU A 110 5.83 21.06 6.56
N THR A 111 6.08 21.89 7.58
CA THR A 111 7.40 22.06 8.19
C THR A 111 7.41 21.57 9.63
N ARG A 112 8.60 21.21 10.10
CA ARG A 112 8.80 20.85 11.51
C ARG A 112 8.86 22.12 12.35
N ILE A 113 7.97 22.23 13.32
CA ILE A 113 7.88 23.36 14.26
C ILE A 113 8.97 23.23 15.33
N LEU A 114 9.08 22.04 15.95
CA LEU A 114 10.02 21.81 17.06
C LEU A 114 10.44 20.35 17.19
N ILE A 115 11.52 20.16 17.97
CA ILE A 115 11.94 18.88 18.52
C ILE A 115 12.16 19.05 20.02
N HIS A 116 11.63 18.12 20.82
CA HIS A 116 11.82 18.06 22.27
C HIS A 116 12.23 16.65 22.70
N SER A 117 13.38 16.50 23.35
CA SER A 117 13.82 15.21 23.89
C SER A 117 13.09 14.91 25.19
N VAL A 118 12.38 13.79 25.23
CA VAL A 118 11.63 13.35 26.42
C VAL A 118 12.54 12.77 27.50
N ARG A 119 12.02 12.68 28.73
CA ARG A 119 12.79 12.28 29.94
C ARG A 119 13.38 10.86 29.90
N GLY A 120 12.81 9.96 29.10
CA GLY A 120 13.22 8.57 29.03
C GLY A 120 12.47 7.77 27.98
N PRO A 121 12.67 6.44 27.93
CA PRO A 121 12.01 5.59 26.95
C PRO A 121 10.48 5.58 27.16
N VAL A 122 9.78 6.10 26.16
CA VAL A 122 8.31 6.16 26.11
C VAL A 122 7.76 4.76 25.87
N THR A 123 6.77 4.33 26.62
CA THR A 123 6.11 3.02 26.46
C THR A 123 4.80 3.12 25.69
N CYS A 124 3.98 4.12 26.00
CA CYS A 124 2.75 4.41 25.29
C CYS A 124 2.38 5.90 25.39
N ILE A 125 1.47 6.32 24.51
CA ILE A 125 0.91 7.66 24.52
C ILE A 125 -0.61 7.60 24.46
N HIS A 126 -1.28 8.63 24.99
CA HIS A 126 -2.73 8.77 24.90
C HIS A 126 -3.13 10.23 24.73
N SER A 127 -4.15 10.49 23.91
CA SER A 127 -4.71 11.82 23.67
C SER A 127 -6.20 11.68 23.36
N ASP A 128 -7.01 12.64 23.79
CA ASP A 128 -8.42 12.74 23.42
C ASP A 128 -8.58 13.79 22.30
N PRO A 129 -9.31 13.51 21.20
CA PRO A 129 -9.49 14.47 20.11
C PRO A 129 -10.16 15.80 20.49
N ALA A 130 -10.83 15.87 21.65
CA ALA A 130 -11.44 17.09 22.16
C ALA A 130 -10.57 17.84 23.20
N LEU A 131 -9.36 17.36 23.50
CA LEU A 131 -8.45 17.95 24.49
C LEU A 131 -7.08 18.27 23.88
N ASP A 132 -6.46 19.36 24.32
CA ASP A 132 -5.12 19.77 23.87
C ASP A 132 -3.98 19.05 24.62
N TRP A 133 -4.25 17.88 25.23
CA TRP A 133 -3.32 17.19 26.12
C TRP A 133 -2.84 15.87 25.53
N LEU A 134 -1.52 15.67 25.53
CA LEU A 134 -0.86 14.42 25.19
C LEU A 134 -0.22 13.82 26.44
N PHE A 135 -0.72 12.67 26.88
CA PHE A 135 -0.16 11.91 28.00
C PHE A 135 0.95 10.99 27.50
N ILE A 136 2.12 11.08 28.11
CA ILE A 136 3.32 10.33 27.73
C ILE A 136 3.70 9.41 28.89
N ALA A 137 3.57 8.10 28.68
CA ALA A 137 3.96 7.07 29.64
C ALA A 137 5.44 6.70 29.49
N TYR A 138 6.13 6.49 30.60
CA TYR A 138 7.52 6.05 30.61
C TYR A 138 7.70 4.65 31.19
N GLN A 139 8.82 4.02 30.83
CA GLN A 139 9.22 2.72 31.35
C GLN A 139 9.46 2.69 32.87
N ASP A 140 9.73 3.84 33.50
CA ASP A 140 9.84 3.95 34.96
C ASP A 140 8.48 3.99 35.69
N GLY A 141 7.38 3.99 34.93
CA GLY A 141 6.01 3.94 35.41
C GLY A 141 5.39 5.28 35.77
N SER A 142 6.04 6.40 35.41
CA SER A 142 5.50 7.74 35.56
C SER A 142 4.89 8.28 34.25
N VAL A 143 4.13 9.37 34.35
CA VAL A 143 3.44 10.04 33.24
C VAL A 143 3.75 11.52 33.26
N ASP A 144 4.20 12.03 32.12
CA ASP A 144 4.26 13.47 31.86
C ASP A 144 3.14 13.88 30.89
N VAL A 145 2.71 15.13 30.95
CA VAL A 145 1.65 15.68 30.09
C VAL A 145 2.22 16.79 29.22
N TRP A 146 1.99 16.71 27.92
CA TRP A 146 2.40 17.70 26.93
C TRP A 146 1.20 18.51 26.43
N ASP A 147 1.33 19.83 26.42
CA ASP A 147 0.35 20.76 25.86
C ASP A 147 0.54 20.85 24.33
N ILE A 148 -0.39 20.27 23.59
CA ILE A 148 -0.35 20.20 22.13
C ILE A 148 -0.50 21.57 21.51
N ASP A 149 -1.33 22.46 22.05
CA ASP A 149 -1.56 23.79 21.48
C ASP A 149 -0.36 24.72 21.73
N ARG A 150 0.17 24.73 22.97
CA ARG A 150 1.26 25.63 23.37
C ARG A 150 2.67 25.09 23.16
N ASP A 151 2.80 23.83 22.77
CA ASP A 151 4.09 23.19 22.48
C ASP A 151 5.04 23.18 23.69
N CYS A 152 4.51 22.86 24.88
CA CYS A 152 5.28 22.82 26.12
C CYS A 152 4.84 21.69 27.06
N LEU A 153 5.74 21.29 27.97
CA LEU A 153 5.41 20.36 29.03
C LEU A 153 4.49 21.03 30.07
N ALA A 154 3.45 20.34 30.50
CA ALA A 154 2.59 20.78 31.58
C ALA A 154 3.26 20.52 32.95
N PRO A 155 2.89 21.28 34.00
CA PRO A 155 3.36 21.05 35.37
C PRO A 155 2.94 19.72 35.98
N LEU A 156 1.81 19.14 35.56
CA LEU A 156 1.31 17.87 36.08
C LEU A 156 2.26 16.73 35.75
N HIS A 157 2.79 16.09 36.79
CA HIS A 157 3.60 14.88 36.71
C HIS A 157 2.99 13.80 37.61
N ILE A 158 2.62 12.66 37.03
CA ILE A 158 2.09 11.52 37.80
C ILE A 158 3.27 10.56 38.07
N PRO A 159 3.74 10.43 39.32
CA PRO A 159 4.80 9.49 39.64
C PRO A 159 4.31 8.05 39.53
N ASN A 160 5.23 7.09 39.61
CA ASN A 160 4.84 5.69 39.67
C ASN A 160 4.02 5.41 40.95
N LEU A 161 2.73 5.15 40.79
CA LEU A 161 1.77 5.00 41.89
C LEU A 161 1.96 3.71 42.69
N TYR A 162 2.70 2.72 42.14
CA TYR A 162 3.11 1.51 42.87
C TYR A 162 4.42 1.69 43.66
N ARG A 163 5.07 2.85 43.57
CA ARG A 163 6.29 3.18 44.34
C ARG A 163 5.99 3.55 45.80
N ASP A 164 4.73 3.71 46.18
CA ASP A 164 4.33 4.07 47.55
C ASP A 164 4.86 3.03 48.57
N PRO A 165 5.69 3.44 49.55
CA PRO A 165 6.26 2.55 50.57
C PRO A 165 5.24 1.69 51.30
N ALA A 166 3.98 2.14 51.41
CA ALA A 166 2.91 1.41 52.09
C ALA A 166 2.44 0.15 51.35
N ARG A 167 2.78 -0.01 50.05
CA ARG A 167 2.23 -1.07 49.17
C ARG A 167 3.28 -1.87 48.42
N GLN A 168 4.57 -1.70 48.71
CA GLN A 168 5.63 -2.53 48.12
C GLN A 168 5.42 -4.02 48.46
N ARG A 169 4.78 -4.76 47.56
CA ARG A 169 4.91 -6.22 47.50
C ARG A 169 6.31 -6.51 46.99
N ILE A 170 7.16 -7.12 47.82
CA ILE A 170 8.38 -7.97 47.64
C ILE A 170 9.29 -7.81 46.37
N SER A 171 8.81 -7.38 45.20
CA SER A 171 9.57 -7.20 43.97
C SER A 171 10.49 -5.98 44.00
N LYS A 172 11.78 -6.20 43.74
CA LYS A 172 12.80 -5.14 43.61
C LYS A 172 12.76 -4.40 42.25
N LYS A 173 11.91 -4.82 41.30
CA LYS A 173 11.84 -4.23 39.96
C LYS A 173 10.72 -3.20 39.88
N ILE A 174 11.03 -2.03 39.33
CA ILE A 174 10.06 -0.96 39.08
C ILE A 174 9.09 -1.43 37.98
N PRO A 175 7.77 -1.48 38.22
CA PRO A 175 6.83 -1.93 37.22
C PRO A 175 6.67 -0.87 36.13
N PRO A 176 6.88 -1.21 34.84
CA PRO A 176 6.68 -0.27 33.75
C PRO A 176 5.19 -0.01 33.53
N LEU A 177 4.87 1.22 33.15
CA LEU A 177 3.53 1.60 32.72
C LEU A 177 3.39 1.24 31.24
N LEU A 178 2.47 0.33 30.90
CA LEU A 178 2.32 -0.21 29.54
C LEU A 178 1.13 0.37 28.80
N SER A 179 0.10 0.83 29.50
CA SER A 179 -1.12 1.37 28.89
C SER A 179 -1.71 2.52 29.69
N ILE A 180 -2.19 3.54 28.97
CA ILE A 180 -2.94 4.68 29.52
C ILE A 180 -4.26 4.79 28.75
N ALA A 181 -5.36 5.05 29.45
CA ALA A 181 -6.64 5.33 28.80
C ALA A 181 -7.51 6.30 29.62
N LEU A 182 -7.90 7.42 28.99
CA LEU A 182 -8.90 8.33 29.55
C LEU A 182 -10.29 7.69 29.53
N ASN A 183 -11.09 7.95 30.56
CA ASN A 183 -12.46 7.44 30.56
C ASN A 183 -13.30 8.13 29.48
N PRO A 184 -14.03 7.38 28.63
CA PRO A 184 -14.68 7.92 27.43
C PRO A 184 -15.82 8.92 27.69
N LYS A 185 -16.35 8.98 28.93
CA LYS A 185 -17.47 9.86 29.30
C LYS A 185 -17.16 10.79 30.49
N ASP A 186 -16.20 10.43 31.32
CA ASP A 186 -15.83 11.19 32.52
C ASP A 186 -14.36 11.63 32.48
N LEU A 187 -14.13 12.93 32.28
CA LEU A 187 -12.77 13.49 32.22
C LEU A 187 -12.02 13.47 33.56
N SER A 188 -12.70 13.15 34.66
CA SER A 188 -12.08 13.09 35.99
C SER A 188 -11.09 11.94 36.13
N PHE A 189 -11.25 10.89 35.32
CA PHE A 189 -10.58 9.61 35.53
C PHE A 189 -9.64 9.22 34.40
N LEU A 190 -8.43 8.80 34.81
CA LEU A 190 -7.40 8.23 33.97
C LEU A 190 -7.08 6.81 34.44
N LEU A 191 -7.07 5.84 33.54
CA LEU A 191 -6.69 4.46 33.84
C LEU A 191 -5.22 4.23 33.47
N LEU A 192 -4.45 3.68 34.41
CA LEU A 192 -3.01 3.44 34.29
C LEU A 192 -2.72 1.94 34.47
N GLY A 193 -2.14 1.29 33.48
CA GLY A 193 -1.88 -0.15 33.46
C GLY A 193 -0.41 -0.49 33.64
N TYR A 194 -0.07 -1.09 34.77
CA TYR A 194 1.28 -1.52 35.12
C TYR A 194 1.43 -3.01 34.89
N GLY A 195 2.51 -3.43 34.20
CA GLY A 195 2.60 -4.77 33.62
C GLY A 195 2.37 -5.95 34.57
N ILE A 196 3.04 -6.01 35.72
CA ILE A 196 2.97 -7.18 36.62
C ILE A 196 1.99 -6.98 37.78
N GLU A 197 1.77 -5.73 38.19
CA GLU A 197 0.98 -5.43 39.40
C GLU A 197 -0.52 -5.30 39.09
N GLY A 198 -0.87 -4.64 37.98
CA GLY A 198 -2.25 -4.43 37.55
C GLY A 198 -2.59 -2.98 37.19
N ALA A 199 -3.87 -2.62 37.30
CA ALA A 199 -4.37 -1.32 36.85
C ALA A 199 -4.67 -0.37 38.02
N VAL A 200 -4.56 0.94 37.78
CA VAL A 200 -4.85 1.99 38.76
C VAL A 200 -5.80 3.01 38.15
N LEU A 201 -6.85 3.36 38.89
CA LEU A 201 -7.74 4.47 38.56
C LEU A 201 -7.24 5.74 39.24
N TYR A 202 -6.78 6.70 38.44
CA TYR A 202 -6.32 7.99 38.89
C TYR A 202 -7.42 9.05 38.76
N SER A 203 -7.57 9.92 39.76
CA SER A 203 -8.48 11.07 39.71
C SER A 203 -7.69 12.37 39.59
N PHE A 204 -7.92 13.12 38.51
CA PHE A 204 -7.32 14.45 38.34
C PHE A 204 -7.81 15.44 39.39
N LYS A 205 -9.04 15.27 39.87
CA LYS A 205 -9.64 16.16 40.88
C LYS A 205 -8.98 16.02 42.25
N GLU A 206 -8.65 14.79 42.63
CA GLU A 206 -8.03 14.48 43.93
C GLU A 206 -6.50 14.42 43.84
N ASP A 207 -5.95 14.46 42.63
CA ASP A 207 -4.52 14.31 42.32
C ASP A 207 -3.93 13.02 42.91
N LYS A 208 -4.74 11.94 42.95
CA LYS A 208 -4.42 10.69 43.66
C LYS A 208 -5.02 9.46 42.99
N ALA A 209 -4.43 8.30 43.31
CA ALA A 209 -4.99 7.00 42.99
C ALA A 209 -6.26 6.74 43.82
N VAL A 210 -7.38 6.53 43.16
CA VAL A 210 -8.68 6.22 43.77
C VAL A 210 -8.81 4.73 44.05
N ARG A 211 -8.39 3.89 43.10
CA ARG A 211 -8.55 2.44 43.20
C ARG A 211 -7.43 1.69 42.49
N PHE A 212 -7.10 0.52 43.02
CA PHE A 212 -6.13 -0.42 42.46
C PHE A 212 -6.85 -1.72 42.11
N TYR A 213 -6.55 -2.27 40.94
CA TYR A 213 -7.13 -3.52 40.45
C TYR A 213 -6.01 -4.54 40.30
N ASP A 214 -6.01 -5.53 41.19
CA ASP A 214 -5.01 -6.60 41.20
C ASP A 214 -5.25 -7.55 40.03
N MET A 215 -4.17 -7.97 39.37
CA MET A 215 -4.21 -9.00 38.32
C MET A 215 -4.40 -10.41 38.89
N PRO A 216 -5.04 -11.32 38.14
CA PRO A 216 -5.01 -12.75 38.46
C PRO A 216 -3.58 -13.29 38.53
N ALA A 217 -3.36 -14.33 39.34
CA ALA A 217 -2.04 -14.95 39.47
C ALA A 217 -1.54 -15.49 38.11
N ASN A 218 -0.28 -15.21 37.78
CA ASN A 218 0.42 -15.61 36.55
C ASN A 218 0.00 -14.91 35.24
N ALA A 219 -0.76 -13.81 35.29
CA ALA A 219 -1.09 -13.00 34.11
C ALA A 219 -0.47 -11.61 34.19
N GLY A 220 0.31 -11.22 33.17
CA GLY A 220 0.87 -9.88 33.02
C GLY A 220 -0.01 -9.02 32.10
N LEU A 221 -0.32 -7.80 32.52
CA LEU A 221 -1.05 -6.81 31.73
C LEU A 221 -0.23 -6.37 30.52
N THR A 222 -0.83 -6.42 29.32
CA THR A 222 -0.25 -5.86 28.10
C THR A 222 -0.91 -4.55 27.71
N GLN A 223 -2.25 -4.48 27.75
CA GLN A 223 -3.00 -3.27 27.39
C GLN A 223 -4.35 -3.15 28.12
N LEU A 224 -4.84 -1.91 28.24
CA LEU A 224 -6.14 -1.56 28.78
C LEU A 224 -7.08 -1.00 27.70
N THR A 225 -8.38 -1.28 27.81
CA THR A 225 -9.40 -0.60 27.01
C THR A 225 -10.68 -0.36 27.81
N TRP A 226 -11.29 0.82 27.63
CA TRP A 226 -12.57 1.17 28.27
C TRP A 226 -13.75 0.61 27.48
N ASN A 227 -14.78 0.17 28.19
CA ASN A 227 -16.09 0.05 27.57
C ASN A 227 -16.59 1.47 27.18
N PRO A 228 -17.21 1.65 26.01
CA PRO A 228 -17.78 2.95 25.58
C PRO A 228 -18.69 3.63 26.61
N ASN A 229 -19.32 2.87 27.50
CA ASN A 229 -20.15 3.42 28.57
C ASN A 229 -19.37 4.07 29.74
N GLY A 230 -18.06 3.84 29.85
CA GLY A 230 -17.17 4.38 30.89
C GLY A 230 -17.31 3.74 32.28
N THR A 231 -18.05 2.64 32.45
CA THR A 231 -18.23 1.98 33.76
C THR A 231 -17.40 0.71 33.91
N HIS A 232 -17.12 0.01 32.82
CA HIS A 232 -16.30 -1.19 32.81
C HIS A 232 -15.05 -0.98 31.95
N PHE A 233 -14.03 -1.79 32.19
CA PHE A 233 -12.85 -1.84 31.33
C PHE A 233 -12.36 -3.29 31.21
N CYS A 234 -11.58 -3.53 30.16
CA CYS A 234 -10.97 -4.82 29.88
C CYS A 234 -9.45 -4.67 29.93
N VAL A 235 -8.82 -5.69 30.50
CA VAL A 235 -7.36 -5.86 30.56
C VAL A 235 -7.00 -7.04 29.66
N ALA A 236 -6.13 -6.77 28.69
CA ALA A 236 -5.48 -7.80 27.88
C ALA A 236 -4.18 -8.26 28.56
N CYS A 237 -3.90 -9.56 28.46
CA CYS A 237 -2.78 -10.18 29.17
C CYS A 237 -1.79 -10.88 28.22
N ASP A 238 -0.58 -11.11 28.73
CA ASP A 238 0.53 -11.79 28.05
C ASP A 238 0.33 -13.31 27.88
N ASP A 239 -0.52 -13.91 28.71
CA ASP A 239 -0.98 -15.31 28.59
C ASP A 239 -2.13 -15.50 27.56
N GLY A 240 -2.55 -14.41 26.90
CA GLY A 240 -3.65 -14.42 25.94
C GLY A 240 -5.04 -14.29 26.56
N SER A 241 -5.16 -14.04 27.87
CA SER A 241 -6.44 -13.87 28.56
C SER A 241 -6.99 -12.43 28.52
N LEU A 242 -8.31 -12.33 28.63
CA LEU A 242 -9.07 -11.09 28.73
C LEU A 242 -9.77 -11.04 30.09
N VAL A 243 -9.47 -10.02 30.89
CA VAL A 243 -10.03 -9.83 32.23
C VAL A 243 -10.90 -8.58 32.26
N PHE A 244 -12.14 -8.71 32.72
CA PHE A 244 -13.12 -7.62 32.75
C PHE A 244 -13.31 -7.11 34.18
N TYR A 245 -13.33 -5.80 34.35
CA TYR A 245 -13.47 -5.13 35.64
C TYR A 245 -14.60 -4.09 35.61
N ASP A 246 -15.23 -3.90 36.78
CA ASP A 246 -16.12 -2.77 37.06
C ASP A 246 -15.33 -1.69 37.79
N ILE A 247 -15.48 -0.43 37.39
CA ILE A 247 -14.83 0.70 38.05
C ILE A 247 -15.11 0.74 39.57
N LYS A 248 -16.28 0.24 39.99
CA LYS A 248 -16.72 0.21 41.40
C LYS A 248 -16.16 -0.96 42.22
N SER A 249 -15.60 -1.99 41.58
CA SER A 249 -15.15 -3.23 42.23
C SER A 249 -13.66 -3.48 41.97
N GLU A 250 -12.89 -3.75 43.02
CA GLU A 250 -11.47 -4.13 42.87
C GLU A 250 -11.29 -5.55 42.32
N ARG A 251 -12.33 -6.39 42.43
CA ARG A 251 -12.31 -7.76 41.91
C ARG A 251 -12.78 -7.81 40.46
N PRO A 252 -12.19 -8.68 39.62
CA PRO A 252 -12.63 -8.88 38.25
C PRO A 252 -14.06 -9.48 38.21
N ILE A 253 -14.84 -9.05 37.22
CA ILE A 253 -16.16 -9.59 36.89
C ILE A 253 -15.99 -11.03 36.38
N CYS A 254 -15.09 -11.21 35.41
CA CYS A 254 -14.73 -12.49 34.83
C CYS A 254 -13.39 -12.42 34.08
N SER A 255 -12.81 -13.59 33.82
CA SER A 255 -11.67 -13.80 32.93
C SER A 255 -12.02 -14.86 31.90
N ARG A 256 -11.55 -14.71 30.67
CA ARG A 256 -11.79 -15.65 29.55
C ARG A 256 -10.65 -15.61 28.53
N TYR A 257 -10.60 -16.61 27.66
CA TYR A 257 -9.79 -16.58 26.44
C TYR A 257 -10.67 -16.18 25.24
N LEU A 258 -10.06 -16.06 24.06
CA LEU A 258 -10.76 -15.68 22.83
C LEU A 258 -11.91 -16.65 22.50
N LYS A 259 -11.61 -17.96 22.43
CA LYS A 259 -12.58 -19.01 22.09
C LYS A 259 -13.20 -19.68 23.31
N ASP A 260 -12.50 -19.70 24.44
CA ASP A 260 -12.92 -20.46 25.63
C ASP A 260 -13.52 -19.53 26.69
N PRO A 261 -14.78 -19.78 27.12
CA PRO A 261 -15.50 -18.94 28.08
C PRO A 261 -15.04 -19.15 29.53
N SER A 262 -14.17 -20.11 29.81
CA SER A 262 -13.63 -20.31 31.16
C SER A 262 -12.13 -20.57 31.11
N GLN A 263 -11.40 -20.02 32.08
CA GLN A 263 -10.13 -20.58 32.54
C GLN A 263 -10.36 -21.94 33.23
N SER A 264 -11.14 -22.84 32.62
CA SER A 264 -11.05 -24.26 32.99
C SER A 264 -9.61 -24.66 32.80
N THR A 265 -9.07 -25.43 33.75
CA THR A 265 -7.72 -25.98 33.78
C THR A 265 -7.41 -26.79 32.52
N GLU A 266 -7.26 -26.14 31.39
CA GLU A 266 -6.60 -26.70 30.23
C GLU A 266 -5.12 -26.76 30.51
N ASP A 267 -4.48 -27.77 29.94
CA ASP A 267 -3.11 -28.16 30.23
C ASP A 267 -2.18 -26.95 30.32
N PRO A 268 -1.32 -26.87 31.36
CA PRO A 268 -0.27 -25.83 31.48
C PRO A 268 0.75 -25.85 30.32
N PHE A 269 0.55 -26.71 29.32
CA PHE A 269 1.37 -26.92 28.13
C PHE A 269 0.87 -26.17 26.88
N VAL A 270 -0.34 -25.58 26.89
CA VAL A 270 -0.83 -24.78 25.73
C VAL A 270 -0.26 -23.37 25.80
N HIS A 271 0.87 -23.16 25.13
CA HIS A 271 1.48 -21.83 25.00
C HIS A 271 0.65 -20.99 24.02
N ARG A 272 -0.02 -19.94 24.51
CA ARG A 272 -0.75 -18.95 23.69
C ARG A 272 0.15 -17.76 23.41
N GLU A 273 -0.03 -17.10 22.27
CA GLU A 273 0.67 -15.85 22.00
C GLU A 273 0.08 -14.72 22.88
N PRO A 274 0.89 -13.73 23.30
CA PRO A 274 0.40 -12.60 24.06
C PRO A 274 -0.59 -11.76 23.24
N ILE A 275 -1.52 -11.08 23.90
CA ILE A 275 -2.35 -10.07 23.23
C ILE A 275 -1.50 -8.81 23.06
N PHE A 276 -1.16 -8.50 21.81
CA PHE A 276 -0.33 -7.35 21.45
C PHE A 276 -1.11 -6.04 21.47
N ARG A 277 -2.35 -6.08 20.95
CA ARG A 277 -3.22 -4.90 20.85
C ARG A 277 -4.68 -5.26 21.06
N ILE A 278 -5.40 -4.45 21.83
CA ILE A 278 -6.85 -4.55 22.06
C ILE A 278 -7.50 -3.18 21.91
N THR A 279 -8.71 -3.14 21.37
CA THR A 279 -9.56 -1.94 21.40
C THR A 279 -11.03 -2.30 21.49
N TRP A 280 -11.74 -1.61 22.38
CA TRP A 280 -13.19 -1.74 22.54
C TRP A 280 -13.88 -0.68 21.70
N ALA A 281 -14.65 -1.12 20.71
CA ALA A 281 -15.38 -0.27 19.79
C ALA A 281 -16.89 -0.33 20.06
N CYS A 282 -17.60 0.67 19.55
CA CYS A 282 -19.06 0.65 19.45
C CYS A 282 -19.50 0.81 18.00
N ARG A 283 -20.73 0.38 17.71
CA ARG A 283 -21.43 0.73 16.45
C ARG A 283 -21.97 2.16 16.55
N GLU A 284 -22.87 2.52 15.64
CA GLU A 284 -23.57 3.81 15.66
C GLU A 284 -24.29 4.08 17.00
N ASP A 285 -24.89 3.04 17.61
CA ASP A 285 -25.33 3.09 19.01
C ASP A 285 -24.14 2.77 19.94
N PRO A 286 -23.72 3.69 20.83
CA PRO A 286 -22.66 3.44 21.80
C PRO A 286 -22.91 2.25 22.74
N ASN A 287 -24.16 1.79 22.87
CA ASN A 287 -24.48 0.63 23.70
C ASN A 287 -24.21 -0.70 22.99
N ASP A 288 -24.21 -0.72 21.65
CA ASP A 288 -23.87 -1.91 20.86
C ASP A 288 -22.35 -1.97 20.65
N THR A 289 -21.69 -2.91 21.32
CA THR A 289 -20.23 -2.91 21.45
C THR A 289 -19.58 -4.21 21.01
N PHE A 290 -18.34 -4.10 20.56
CA PHE A 290 -17.51 -5.24 20.19
C PHE A 290 -16.04 -4.93 20.52
N ILE A 291 -15.22 -5.97 20.63
CA ILE A 291 -13.79 -5.86 20.90
C ILE A 291 -12.99 -6.38 19.72
N LEU A 292 -11.98 -5.63 19.31
CA LEU A 292 -10.97 -6.05 18.35
C LEU A 292 -9.70 -6.45 19.10
N VAL A 293 -9.15 -7.63 18.78
CA VAL A 293 -7.99 -8.20 19.45
C VAL A 293 -6.96 -8.68 18.42
N ALA A 294 -5.74 -8.19 18.54
CA ALA A 294 -4.56 -8.67 17.83
C ALA A 294 -3.69 -9.52 18.77
N GLY A 295 -3.39 -10.75 18.37
CA GLY A 295 -2.76 -11.76 19.21
C GLY A 295 -3.76 -12.60 20.01
N GLY A 296 -3.27 -13.34 21.01
CA GLY A 296 -4.07 -14.23 21.85
C GLY A 296 -4.47 -15.57 21.22
N ALA A 297 -4.11 -15.83 19.96
CA ALA A 297 -4.38 -17.11 19.31
C ALA A 297 -3.37 -18.19 19.71
N ASN A 298 -3.74 -19.45 19.50
CA ASN A 298 -2.79 -20.56 19.63
C ASN A 298 -1.80 -20.50 18.43
N PRO A 299 -0.47 -20.55 18.65
CA PRO A 299 0.53 -20.52 17.58
C PRO A 299 0.36 -21.62 16.52
N GLU A 300 -0.30 -22.74 16.84
CA GLU A 300 -0.61 -23.81 15.88
C GLU A 300 -1.78 -23.47 14.93
N THR A 301 -2.49 -22.36 15.17
CA THR A 301 -3.60 -21.92 14.31
C THR A 301 -3.03 -21.48 12.96
N SER A 302 -3.46 -22.14 11.87
CA SER A 302 -2.99 -21.84 10.52
C SER A 302 -3.44 -20.47 9.99
N MET A 303 -4.58 -19.96 10.46
CA MET A 303 -5.10 -18.65 10.06
C MET A 303 -4.72 -17.57 11.07
N LYS A 304 -4.01 -16.54 10.58
CA LYS A 304 -3.61 -15.35 11.32
C LYS A 304 -4.47 -14.16 10.92
N GLY A 305 -4.66 -13.20 11.81
CA GLY A 305 -5.48 -12.03 11.52
C GLY A 305 -5.92 -11.27 12.76
N LEU A 306 -6.95 -10.46 12.60
CA LEU A 306 -7.57 -9.68 13.68
C LEU A 306 -8.84 -10.38 14.18
N HIS A 307 -8.96 -10.59 15.48
CA HIS A 307 -10.13 -11.21 16.09
C HIS A 307 -11.18 -10.16 16.47
N LEU A 308 -12.44 -10.41 16.10
CA LEU A 308 -13.59 -9.58 16.45
C LEU A 308 -14.52 -10.38 17.37
N ILE A 309 -14.75 -9.85 18.58
CA ILE A 309 -15.68 -10.38 19.58
C ILE A 309 -16.87 -9.42 19.68
N ASP A 310 -18.00 -9.81 19.12
CA ASP A 310 -19.23 -9.03 19.13
C ASP A 310 -20.06 -9.37 20.37
N TYR A 311 -20.30 -8.38 21.24
CA TYR A 311 -21.10 -8.53 22.44
C TYR A 311 -22.55 -8.08 22.24
N GLY A 312 -22.84 -7.27 21.23
CA GLY A 312 -24.15 -6.66 21.04
C GLY A 312 -24.46 -5.55 22.05
N PRO A 313 -25.75 -5.22 22.23
CA PRO A 313 -26.20 -4.16 23.13
C PRO A 313 -25.97 -4.55 24.60
N MET A 314 -25.31 -3.66 25.32
CA MET A 314 -24.96 -3.89 26.71
C MET A 314 -26.18 -3.84 27.66
N PRO A 315 -26.30 -4.78 28.61
CA PRO A 315 -27.30 -4.68 29.67
C PRO A 315 -27.12 -3.42 30.52
N SER A 316 -28.23 -2.76 30.87
CA SER A 316 -28.19 -1.55 31.70
C SER A 316 -27.54 -1.82 33.06
N SER A 317 -26.43 -1.12 33.34
CA SER A 317 -25.69 -1.22 34.61
C SER A 317 -26.53 -0.85 35.84
N LEU A 318 -27.66 -0.16 35.68
CA LEU A 318 -28.54 0.24 36.79
C LEU A 318 -29.52 -0.88 37.19
N THR A 319 -29.86 -1.79 36.29
CA THR A 319 -30.92 -2.80 36.49
C THR A 319 -30.41 -4.23 36.38
N ALA A 320 -29.29 -4.48 35.71
CA ALA A 320 -28.73 -5.80 35.52
C ALA A 320 -28.06 -6.33 36.79
N SER A 321 -28.22 -7.63 37.06
CA SER A 321 -27.49 -8.29 38.15
C SER A 321 -26.03 -8.51 37.78
N ALA A 322 -25.14 -8.62 38.78
CA ALA A 322 -23.72 -8.91 38.55
C ALA A 322 -23.51 -10.22 37.76
N ASN A 323 -24.36 -11.23 37.98
CA ASN A 323 -24.33 -12.49 37.23
C ASN A 323 -24.71 -12.28 35.76
N THR A 324 -25.72 -11.44 35.47
CA THR A 324 -26.10 -11.11 34.09
C THR A 324 -24.98 -10.42 33.33
N ILE A 325 -24.28 -9.49 33.99
CA ILE A 325 -23.12 -8.79 33.40
C ILE A 325 -21.95 -9.76 33.18
N ARG A 326 -21.71 -10.67 34.12
CA ARG A 326 -20.72 -11.74 33.98
C ARG A 326 -21.04 -12.64 32.78
N ASP A 327 -22.25 -13.15 32.69
CA ASP A 327 -22.68 -14.04 31.60
C ASP A 327 -22.57 -13.37 30.23
N PHE A 328 -22.89 -12.06 30.16
CA PHE A 328 -22.71 -11.25 28.97
C PHE A 328 -21.25 -11.25 28.47
N TYR A 329 -20.27 -11.13 29.37
CA TYR A 329 -18.86 -11.14 28.98
C TYR A 329 -18.31 -12.53 28.66
N LEU A 330 -18.85 -13.57 29.31
CA LEU A 330 -18.45 -14.95 29.08
C LEU A 330 -18.96 -15.48 27.73
N PHE A 331 -20.17 -15.10 27.32
CA PHE A 331 -20.83 -15.63 26.13
C PHE A 331 -21.11 -14.51 25.11
N PRO A 332 -20.15 -14.23 24.20
CA PRO A 332 -20.32 -13.20 23.19
C PRO A 332 -21.32 -13.66 22.12
N LYS A 333 -21.97 -12.71 21.47
CA LYS A 333 -22.97 -12.99 20.42
C LYS A 333 -22.34 -13.60 19.18
N ARG A 334 -21.16 -13.11 18.77
CA ARG A 334 -20.45 -13.58 17.58
C ARG A 334 -18.94 -13.47 17.77
N PHE A 335 -18.22 -14.44 17.21
CA PHE A 335 -16.76 -14.40 17.07
C PHE A 335 -16.40 -14.49 15.58
N GLN A 336 -15.52 -13.61 15.11
CA GLN A 336 -15.07 -13.57 13.72
C GLN A 336 -13.56 -13.36 13.64
N LEU A 337 -12.89 -14.06 12.72
CA LEU A 337 -11.50 -13.81 12.35
C LEU A 337 -11.46 -13.03 11.03
N LEU A 338 -10.85 -11.86 11.04
CA LEU A 338 -10.52 -11.09 9.84
C LEU A 338 -9.12 -11.54 9.40
N ALA A 339 -9.06 -12.42 8.40
CA ALA A 339 -7.82 -13.05 7.96
C ALA A 339 -6.85 -12.03 7.36
N ALA A 340 -5.56 -12.18 7.68
CA ALA A 340 -4.46 -11.39 7.13
C ALA A 340 -3.32 -12.32 6.68
N ALA A 341 -2.42 -11.80 5.83
CA ALA A 341 -1.28 -12.56 5.33
C ALA A 341 -0.25 -12.93 6.43
N ALA A 342 -0.19 -12.15 7.51
CA ALA A 342 0.70 -12.35 8.64
C ALA A 342 0.03 -11.95 9.97
N SER A 343 0.72 -12.17 11.10
CA SER A 343 0.19 -11.81 12.42
C SER A 343 0.09 -10.28 12.55
N VAL A 344 -1.03 -9.80 13.08
CA VAL A 344 -1.26 -8.38 13.36
C VAL A 344 -0.52 -8.01 14.64
N ILE A 345 0.37 -7.02 14.58
CA ILE A 345 1.12 -6.52 15.75
C ILE A 345 0.38 -5.33 16.38
N ASP A 346 -0.09 -4.41 15.56
CA ASP A 346 -0.82 -3.21 15.98
C ASP A 346 -1.86 -2.85 14.92
N PHE A 347 -2.86 -2.04 15.26
CA PHE A 347 -3.87 -1.58 14.31
C PHE A 347 -4.46 -0.21 14.69
N CYS A 348 -4.94 0.49 13.68
CA CYS A 348 -5.69 1.75 13.79
C CYS A 348 -7.06 1.60 13.13
N CYS A 349 -8.13 1.91 13.87
CA CYS A 349 -9.48 1.91 13.33
C CYS A 349 -9.77 3.21 12.56
N ILE A 350 -10.66 3.12 11.56
CA ILE A 350 -11.20 4.27 10.83
C ILE A 350 -12.64 4.52 11.30
N PRO A 351 -12.85 5.43 12.27
CA PRO A 351 -14.18 5.77 12.76
C PRO A 351 -14.98 6.55 11.73
N THR A 352 -16.29 6.28 11.64
CA THR A 352 -17.19 6.97 10.71
C THR A 352 -18.07 8.00 11.42
N THR A 353 -18.61 7.68 12.60
CA THR A 353 -19.60 8.52 13.29
C THR A 353 -18.97 9.67 14.07
N SER A 354 -17.92 9.41 14.88
CA SER A 354 -17.23 10.46 15.63
C SER A 354 -15.81 10.02 16.04
N PRO A 355 -14.92 10.94 16.43
CA PRO A 355 -13.55 10.61 16.85
C PRO A 355 -13.45 10.08 18.29
N HIS A 356 -14.58 9.97 18.99
CA HIS A 356 -14.63 9.61 20.41
C HIS A 356 -14.49 8.09 20.63
N TYR A 357 -14.58 7.65 21.89
CA TYR A 357 -14.48 6.25 22.29
C TYR A 357 -13.16 5.61 21.83
N SER A 358 -12.03 6.24 22.19
CA SER A 358 -10.69 5.81 21.76
C SER A 358 -10.54 5.72 20.23
N LYS A 359 -11.13 6.68 19.50
CA LYS A 359 -11.14 6.75 18.03
C LYS A 359 -11.82 5.55 17.35
N CYS A 360 -12.79 4.94 18.01
CA CYS A 360 -13.43 3.68 17.57
C CYS A 360 -14.96 3.73 17.59
N HIS A 361 -15.55 4.87 17.24
CA HIS A 361 -17.00 5.00 17.07
C HIS A 361 -17.43 4.59 15.66
N ASN A 362 -18.19 3.50 15.58
CA ASN A 362 -18.67 2.88 14.33
C ASN A 362 -17.55 2.71 13.28
N PRO A 363 -16.46 1.97 13.60
CA PRO A 363 -15.34 1.87 12.69
C PRO A 363 -15.68 0.97 11.51
N SER A 364 -15.45 1.47 10.29
CA SER A 364 -15.73 0.72 9.06
C SER A 364 -14.63 -0.29 8.73
N THR A 365 -13.37 0.08 8.99
CA THR A 365 -12.17 -0.68 8.64
C THR A 365 -11.10 -0.54 9.72
N ALA A 366 -10.29 -1.58 9.88
CA ALA A 366 -9.06 -1.57 10.68
C ALA A 366 -7.83 -1.64 9.78
N LEU A 367 -6.95 -0.65 9.86
CA LEU A 367 -5.64 -0.68 9.23
C LEU A 367 -4.67 -1.40 10.17
N CYS A 368 -4.20 -2.56 9.74
CA CYS A 368 -3.42 -3.49 10.54
C CYS A 368 -1.96 -3.46 10.11
N MET A 369 -1.06 -3.22 11.06
CA MET A 369 0.38 -3.33 10.90
C MET A 369 0.76 -4.79 11.15
N LEU A 370 1.27 -5.44 10.11
CA LEU A 370 1.58 -6.87 10.11
C LEU A 370 3.04 -7.13 10.52
N SER A 371 3.33 -8.35 10.98
CA SER A 371 4.67 -8.73 11.42
C SER A 371 5.74 -8.79 10.33
N ASN A 372 5.33 -8.82 9.06
CA ASN A 372 6.19 -8.66 7.89
C ASN A 372 6.40 -7.18 7.50
N CYS A 373 5.99 -6.24 8.36
CA CYS A 373 6.06 -4.79 8.15
C CYS A 373 5.17 -4.26 7.00
N GLU A 374 4.17 -5.02 6.57
CA GLU A 374 3.13 -4.58 5.65
C GLU A 374 1.97 -3.89 6.39
N ILE A 375 1.18 -3.09 5.67
CA ILE A 375 -0.10 -2.57 6.15
C ILE A 375 -1.23 -3.24 5.37
N ALA A 376 -2.11 -3.95 6.07
CA ALA A 376 -3.31 -4.51 5.50
C ALA A 376 -4.55 -3.73 5.96
N SER A 377 -5.48 -3.48 5.03
CA SER A 377 -6.79 -2.89 5.33
C SER A 377 -7.81 -4.01 5.50
N LEU A 378 -8.28 -4.24 6.73
CA LEU A 378 -9.25 -5.28 7.05
C LEU A 378 -10.64 -4.66 7.27
N PRO A 379 -11.62 -4.94 6.39
CA PRO A 379 -12.97 -4.41 6.55
C PRO A 379 -13.68 -5.08 7.74
N ILE A 380 -14.31 -4.26 8.60
CA ILE A 380 -15.11 -4.72 9.74
C ILE A 380 -16.56 -4.94 9.29
N GLU A 381 -17.05 -4.04 8.44
CA GLU A 381 -18.40 -4.09 7.86
C GLU A 381 -18.36 -4.51 6.38
N THR A 382 -19.52 -4.84 5.83
CA THR A 382 -19.67 -5.19 4.41
C THR A 382 -19.84 -3.92 3.58
N ASN A 383 -19.19 -3.81 2.42
CA ASN A 383 -19.21 -2.66 1.50
C ASN A 383 -18.50 -1.41 2.05
N VAL A 384 -17.20 -1.52 2.32
CA VAL A 384 -16.37 -0.39 2.74
C VAL A 384 -15.62 0.20 1.54
N ASP A 385 -15.46 1.51 1.55
CA ASP A 385 -14.61 2.20 0.58
C ASP A 385 -13.17 1.65 0.63
N PRO A 386 -12.50 1.48 -0.52
CA PRO A 386 -11.16 0.94 -0.56
C PRO A 386 -10.16 1.89 0.11
N PRO A 387 -9.02 1.37 0.61
CA PRO A 387 -7.94 2.22 1.08
C PRO A 387 -7.30 3.02 -0.07
N PRO A 388 -6.56 4.10 0.23
CA PRO A 388 -5.80 4.84 -0.79
C PRO A 388 -4.92 3.94 -1.65
N ALA A 389 -4.74 4.31 -2.91
CA ALA A 389 -3.94 3.56 -3.89
C ALA A 389 -2.52 3.24 -3.36
N ALA A 390 -1.92 4.18 -2.63
CA ALA A 390 -0.61 3.99 -2.01
C ALA A 390 -0.55 2.84 -0.98
N LEU A 391 -1.65 2.55 -0.27
CA LEU A 391 -1.73 1.41 0.65
C LEU A 391 -2.06 0.11 -0.09
N GLN A 392 -2.91 0.18 -1.12
CA GLN A 392 -3.21 -0.96 -1.99
C GLN A 392 -1.98 -1.45 -2.76
N TRP A 393 -1.02 -0.56 -3.03
CA TRP A 393 0.25 -0.90 -3.68
C TRP A 393 1.09 -1.90 -2.88
N ILE A 394 1.00 -1.81 -1.54
CA ILE A 394 1.88 -2.51 -0.60
C ILE A 394 1.30 -3.86 -0.22
N SER A 395 -0.03 -3.92 -0.06
CA SER A 395 -0.73 -5.10 0.41
C SER A 395 -1.79 -5.58 -0.59
N PRO A 396 -1.69 -6.84 -1.06
CA PRO A 396 -0.61 -7.80 -0.81
C PRO A 396 0.70 -7.41 -1.49
N THR A 397 1.83 -7.97 -1.07
CA THR A 397 3.13 -7.71 -1.70
C THR A 397 3.16 -8.18 -3.15
N PHE A 398 3.81 -7.40 -4.03
CA PHE A 398 4.05 -7.79 -5.41
C PHE A 398 5.43 -8.43 -5.59
N TYR A 399 5.49 -9.46 -6.42
CA TYR A 399 6.74 -10.15 -6.76
C TYR A 399 7.24 -9.83 -8.17
N PHE A 400 6.38 -9.25 -9.01
CA PHE A 400 6.68 -8.85 -10.39
C PHE A 400 6.16 -7.43 -10.64
N ILE A 401 6.94 -6.64 -11.37
CA ILE A 401 6.61 -5.28 -11.77
C ILE A 401 7.10 -5.03 -13.19
N THR A 402 6.27 -4.39 -14.01
CA THR A 402 6.65 -3.90 -15.33
C THR A 402 5.97 -2.55 -15.59
N MET A 403 6.46 -1.81 -16.58
CA MET A 403 5.87 -0.54 -16.99
C MET A 403 5.48 -0.59 -18.45
N LEU A 404 4.27 -0.11 -18.74
CA LEU A 404 3.62 -0.12 -20.03
C LEU A 404 3.32 1.31 -20.46
N HIS A 405 3.52 1.58 -21.74
CA HIS A 405 3.12 2.83 -22.37
C HIS A 405 1.80 2.64 -23.10
N MET A 406 0.79 3.42 -22.73
CA MET A 406 -0.56 3.34 -23.29
C MET A 406 -0.95 4.66 -23.95
N ASN A 407 -1.60 4.60 -25.12
CA ASN A 407 -2.24 5.78 -25.69
C ASN A 407 -3.43 6.19 -24.80
N TYR A 408 -3.69 7.49 -24.71
CA TYR A 408 -4.82 8.07 -24.00
C TYR A 408 -6.17 7.38 -24.28
N ASP A 409 -6.45 7.01 -25.53
CA ASP A 409 -7.74 6.37 -25.89
C ASP A 409 -7.92 5.00 -25.21
N ILE A 410 -6.85 4.21 -25.15
CA ILE A 410 -6.81 2.89 -24.50
C ILE A 410 -6.91 3.08 -22.98
N TRP A 411 -6.10 4.01 -22.46
CA TRP A 411 -6.09 4.34 -21.04
C TRP A 411 -7.47 4.75 -20.55
N ARG A 412 -8.19 5.60 -21.32
CA ARG A 412 -9.54 6.04 -20.98
C ARG A 412 -10.48 4.85 -20.82
N VAL A 413 -10.49 3.92 -21.78
CA VAL A 413 -11.35 2.72 -21.71
C VAL A 413 -11.07 1.87 -20.46
N LEU A 414 -9.80 1.80 -20.02
CA LEU A 414 -9.41 1.02 -18.85
C LEU A 414 -9.68 1.71 -17.51
N PHE A 415 -9.46 3.02 -17.42
CA PHE A 415 -9.46 3.77 -16.15
C PHE A 415 -10.73 4.58 -15.91
N GLU A 416 -11.55 4.85 -16.92
CA GLU A 416 -12.78 5.68 -16.79
C GLU A 416 -13.80 5.09 -15.81
N PHE A 417 -13.81 3.77 -15.64
CA PHE A 417 -14.72 3.06 -14.73
C PHE A 417 -14.11 2.77 -13.35
N CYS A 418 -12.85 3.15 -13.11
CA CYS A 418 -12.20 2.91 -11.82
C CYS A 418 -12.63 3.98 -10.81
N SER A 419 -13.22 3.54 -9.70
CA SER A 419 -13.52 4.45 -8.58
C SER A 419 -12.21 4.89 -7.91
N THR A 420 -12.05 6.19 -7.74
CA THR A 420 -10.99 6.80 -6.92
C THR A 420 -11.45 7.10 -5.50
N ILE A 421 -12.71 6.78 -5.16
CA ILE A 421 -13.28 7.08 -3.85
C ILE A 421 -12.62 6.17 -2.82
N THR A 422 -12.08 6.78 -1.77
CA THR A 422 -11.46 6.10 -0.63
C THR A 422 -12.13 6.58 0.64
N PHE A 423 -11.89 5.89 1.76
CA PHE A 423 -12.37 6.37 3.06
C PHE A 423 -11.66 7.68 3.53
N LEU A 424 -10.62 8.14 2.82
CA LEU A 424 -9.97 9.43 3.07
C LEU A 424 -10.60 10.53 2.22
N HIS A 425 -10.91 11.65 2.86
CA HIS A 425 -11.59 12.80 2.27
C HIS A 425 -10.93 14.14 2.67
N GLY A 426 -9.73 14.07 3.24
CA GLY A 426 -8.97 15.23 3.72
C GLY A 426 -8.01 15.83 2.71
N GLY A 427 -7.80 17.14 2.80
CA GLY A 427 -6.90 17.89 1.93
C GLY A 427 -7.50 18.25 0.57
N THR A 428 -6.70 18.95 -0.24
CA THR A 428 -7.02 19.30 -1.63
C THR A 428 -5.79 19.01 -2.50
N PRO A 429 -5.94 18.22 -3.57
CA PRO A 429 -4.81 17.86 -4.42
C PRO A 429 -4.31 19.09 -5.18
N GLY A 430 -2.99 19.25 -5.23
CA GLY A 430 -2.36 20.28 -6.04
C GLY A 430 -2.66 20.08 -7.53
N LYS A 431 -2.66 21.17 -8.32
CA LYS A 431 -2.77 21.07 -9.78
C LYS A 431 -1.53 20.36 -10.33
N ARG A 432 -1.74 19.27 -11.08
CA ARG A 432 -0.69 18.48 -11.73
C ARG A 432 -0.98 18.32 -13.22
N THR A 433 0.04 18.51 -14.05
CA THR A 433 -0.05 18.38 -15.52
C THR A 433 0.83 17.24 -16.00
N THR A 434 0.35 16.46 -16.96
CA THR A 434 1.18 15.44 -17.61
C THR A 434 2.05 16.05 -18.69
N ARG A 435 3.26 15.49 -18.89
CA ARG A 435 4.22 16.00 -19.88
C ARG A 435 3.73 15.81 -21.31
N ARG A 436 3.19 14.62 -21.61
CA ARG A 436 2.47 14.31 -22.86
C ARG A 436 1.01 13.99 -22.52
N PHE A 437 0.10 14.41 -23.38
CA PHE A 437 -1.34 14.17 -23.18
C PHE A 437 -1.75 12.82 -23.77
N ASP A 438 -1.11 12.50 -24.89
CA ASP A 438 -1.28 11.40 -25.81
C ASP A 438 -0.77 10.06 -25.28
N MET A 439 0.28 10.06 -24.44
CA MET A 439 0.85 8.85 -23.84
C MET A 439 0.72 8.85 -22.31
N ARG A 440 0.32 7.71 -21.77
CA ARG A 440 0.18 7.42 -20.34
C ARG A 440 1.19 6.35 -19.93
N GLN A 441 1.78 6.54 -18.77
CA GLN A 441 2.69 5.59 -18.14
C GLN A 441 1.89 4.77 -17.12
N VAL A 442 1.75 3.47 -17.38
CA VAL A 442 0.99 2.55 -16.54
C VAL A 442 1.93 1.49 -16.00
N VAL A 443 2.02 1.37 -14.67
CA VAL A 443 2.75 0.31 -14.01
C VAL A 443 1.82 -0.87 -13.79
N VAL A 444 2.33 -2.08 -13.98
CA VAL A 444 1.60 -3.33 -13.74
C VAL A 444 2.36 -4.15 -12.73
N THR A 445 1.68 -4.56 -11.66
CA THR A 445 2.25 -5.37 -10.57
C THR A 445 1.50 -6.70 -10.44
N ALA A 446 2.24 -7.79 -10.25
CA ALA A 446 1.65 -9.10 -9.93
C ALA A 446 1.88 -9.41 -8.45
N HIS A 447 0.78 -9.72 -7.75
CA HIS A 447 0.70 -9.84 -6.29
C HIS A 447 0.63 -11.30 -5.83
N THR A 448 1.00 -11.53 -4.57
CA THR A 448 0.98 -12.87 -3.94
C THR A 448 -0.41 -13.50 -3.83
N ASP A 449 -1.47 -12.71 -3.95
CA ASP A 449 -2.87 -13.15 -4.01
C ASP A 449 -3.33 -13.56 -5.43
N HIS A 450 -2.38 -13.79 -6.35
CA HIS A 450 -2.64 -14.10 -7.75
C HIS A 450 -3.47 -13.02 -8.48
N THR A 451 -3.36 -11.76 -8.05
CA THR A 451 -3.91 -10.60 -8.75
C THR A 451 -2.86 -9.84 -9.53
N LEU A 452 -3.29 -9.25 -10.64
CA LEU A 452 -2.50 -8.34 -11.45
C LEU A 452 -3.17 -6.97 -11.46
N ARG A 453 -2.49 -5.96 -10.92
CA ARG A 453 -3.03 -4.61 -10.70
C ARG A 453 -2.37 -3.62 -11.65
N PHE A 454 -3.17 -2.74 -12.22
CA PHE A 454 -2.73 -1.67 -13.10
C PHE A 454 -2.73 -0.34 -12.34
N TRP A 455 -1.71 0.47 -12.55
CA TRP A 455 -1.50 1.73 -11.84
C TRP A 455 -1.14 2.83 -12.81
N ASP A 456 -1.91 3.91 -12.87
CA ASP A 456 -1.48 5.10 -13.63
C ASP A 456 -0.56 5.95 -12.75
N ILE A 457 0.61 6.29 -13.30
CA ILE A 457 1.63 7.14 -12.65
C ILE A 457 1.89 8.45 -13.41
N SER A 458 1.17 8.69 -14.51
CA SER A 458 1.46 9.75 -15.48
C SER A 458 1.43 11.17 -14.90
N LYS A 459 0.66 11.40 -13.83
CA LYS A 459 0.51 12.70 -13.16
C LYS A 459 1.45 12.89 -11.97
N GLY A 460 2.42 11.99 -11.76
CA GLY A 460 3.20 11.97 -10.51
C GLY A 460 2.34 11.59 -9.30
N VAL A 461 1.29 10.81 -9.54
CA VAL A 461 0.28 10.35 -8.60
C VAL A 461 0.07 8.88 -8.89
N LEU A 462 -0.10 8.06 -7.85
CA LEU A 462 -0.52 6.68 -8.03
C LEU A 462 -2.06 6.60 -8.08
N VAL A 463 -2.61 6.26 -9.24
CA VAL A 463 -4.05 5.97 -9.39
C VAL A 463 -4.25 4.48 -9.58
N HIS A 464 -5.11 3.87 -8.77
CA HIS A 464 -5.47 2.46 -8.90
C HIS A 464 -6.38 2.24 -10.12
N GLY A 465 -5.96 1.35 -11.01
CA GLY A 465 -6.67 0.96 -12.21
C GLY A 465 -7.43 -0.36 -12.05
N PRO A 466 -7.70 -1.09 -13.15
CA PRO A 466 -8.36 -2.38 -13.09
C PRO A 466 -7.49 -3.44 -12.38
N THR A 467 -8.15 -4.46 -11.83
CA THR A 467 -7.49 -5.65 -11.26
C THR A 467 -7.93 -6.90 -12.01
N LEU A 468 -6.97 -7.70 -12.46
CA LEU A 468 -7.18 -8.97 -13.14
C LEU A 468 -6.87 -10.13 -12.19
N TYR A 469 -7.80 -11.07 -12.05
CA TYR A 469 -7.63 -12.26 -11.20
C TYR A 469 -7.09 -13.42 -12.04
N LEU A 470 -5.88 -13.89 -11.73
CA LEU A 470 -5.19 -14.89 -12.55
C LEU A 470 -5.68 -16.32 -12.31
N ASP A 471 -6.23 -16.60 -11.12
CA ASP A 471 -6.78 -17.92 -10.76
C ASP A 471 -7.93 -18.39 -11.66
N GLN A 472 -8.56 -17.47 -12.41
CA GLN A 472 -9.58 -17.81 -13.40
C GLN A 472 -9.01 -18.52 -14.63
N PHE A 473 -7.73 -18.33 -14.92
CA PHE A 473 -7.08 -18.79 -16.15
C PHE A 473 -6.12 -19.94 -15.90
N GLU A 474 -5.47 -19.92 -14.73
CA GLU A 474 -4.43 -20.88 -14.41
C GLU A 474 -4.37 -21.15 -12.91
N ARG A 475 -3.92 -22.33 -12.50
CA ARG A 475 -3.93 -22.74 -11.10
C ARG A 475 -2.60 -22.39 -10.44
N ASN A 476 -2.61 -21.41 -9.53
CA ASN A 476 -1.42 -20.85 -8.88
C ASN A 476 -0.35 -20.35 -9.87
N PRO A 477 -0.69 -19.46 -10.83
CA PRO A 477 0.27 -18.99 -11.82
C PRO A 477 1.27 -18.01 -11.20
N ARG A 478 2.55 -18.18 -11.57
CA ARG A 478 3.55 -17.14 -11.36
C ARG A 478 3.82 -16.42 -12.68
N VAL A 479 3.63 -15.11 -12.68
CA VAL A 479 3.91 -14.26 -13.85
C VAL A 479 5.41 -14.07 -14.03
N VAL A 480 5.91 -14.30 -15.24
CA VAL A 480 7.32 -14.17 -15.61
C VAL A 480 7.53 -13.01 -16.59
N LYS A 481 6.62 -12.82 -17.55
CA LYS A 481 6.68 -11.75 -18.55
C LYS A 481 5.31 -11.15 -18.81
N ILE A 482 5.30 -9.86 -19.09
CA ILE A 482 4.11 -9.13 -19.53
C ILE A 482 4.57 -8.21 -20.66
N ASP A 483 3.82 -8.15 -21.75
CA ASP A 483 3.98 -7.12 -22.77
C ASP A 483 2.63 -6.64 -23.30
N PHE A 484 2.60 -5.41 -23.78
CA PHE A 484 1.40 -4.72 -24.24
C PHE A 484 1.69 -3.87 -25.47
N ALA A 485 0.87 -4.02 -26.50
CA ALA A 485 0.94 -3.17 -27.68
C ALA A 485 -0.41 -3.01 -28.35
N GLY A 486 -0.75 -1.78 -28.73
CA GLY A 486 -2.03 -1.47 -29.37
C GLY A 486 -3.19 -1.82 -28.43
N TYR A 487 -4.01 -2.80 -28.81
CA TYR A 487 -5.14 -3.28 -27.99
C TYR A 487 -4.90 -4.67 -27.40
N GLU A 488 -3.70 -5.21 -27.54
CA GLU A 488 -3.36 -6.59 -27.19
C GLU A 488 -2.41 -6.61 -25.99
N PHE A 489 -2.70 -7.52 -25.06
CA PHE A 489 -1.98 -7.69 -23.80
C PHE A 489 -1.65 -9.16 -23.63
N ALA A 490 -0.39 -9.51 -23.37
CA ALA A 490 0.02 -10.89 -23.20
C ALA A 490 0.71 -11.10 -21.85
N ILE A 491 0.36 -12.19 -21.17
CA ILE A 491 0.96 -12.64 -19.92
C ILE A 491 1.63 -13.98 -20.16
N GLY A 492 2.92 -14.07 -19.83
CA GLY A 492 3.68 -15.31 -19.81
C GLY A 492 3.87 -15.84 -18.39
N PHE A 493 3.60 -17.13 -18.20
CA PHE A 493 3.73 -17.83 -16.93
C PHE A 493 4.98 -18.71 -16.86
N ASP A 494 5.38 -19.08 -15.64
CA ASP A 494 6.49 -20.00 -15.37
C ASP A 494 6.25 -21.43 -15.90
N THR A 495 4.99 -21.78 -16.12
CA THR A 495 4.57 -23.05 -16.74
C THR A 495 4.88 -23.16 -18.24
N GLY A 496 5.31 -22.08 -18.89
CA GLY A 496 5.51 -21.97 -20.34
C GLY A 496 4.28 -21.49 -21.12
N GLN A 497 3.14 -21.32 -20.45
CA GLN A 497 1.91 -20.89 -21.09
C GLN A 497 1.85 -19.37 -21.26
N VAL A 498 1.28 -18.94 -22.38
CA VAL A 498 0.99 -17.52 -22.63
C VAL A 498 -0.52 -17.31 -22.77
N SER A 499 -1.08 -16.44 -21.93
CA SER A 499 -2.46 -15.97 -22.06
C SER A 499 -2.48 -14.61 -22.74
N VAL A 500 -3.25 -14.50 -23.82
CA VAL A 500 -3.40 -13.28 -24.59
C VAL A 500 -4.81 -12.71 -24.42
N PHE A 501 -4.85 -11.42 -24.16
CA PHE A 501 -6.03 -10.63 -23.92
C PHE A 501 -6.14 -9.52 -24.94
N LYS A 502 -7.36 -9.09 -25.22
CA LYS A 502 -7.64 -7.90 -26.01
C LYS A 502 -8.53 -6.96 -25.24
N LEU A 503 -8.18 -5.69 -25.29
CA LEU A 503 -9.00 -4.63 -24.73
C LEU A 503 -10.30 -4.52 -25.52
N GLY A 504 -11.43 -4.64 -24.83
CA GLY A 504 -12.73 -4.54 -25.47
C GLY A 504 -13.90 -4.45 -24.50
N VAL A 505 -15.09 -4.36 -25.08
CA VAL A 505 -16.37 -4.48 -24.39
C VAL A 505 -16.81 -5.93 -24.44
N ASN A 506 -17.05 -6.53 -23.29
CA ASN A 506 -17.60 -7.87 -23.21
C ASN A 506 -19.11 -7.78 -23.53
N VAL A 507 -19.50 -8.27 -24.70
CA VAL A 507 -20.92 -8.42 -25.05
C VAL A 507 -21.34 -9.80 -24.56
N PRO A 508 -22.22 -9.92 -23.54
CA PRO A 508 -22.66 -11.21 -23.06
C PRO A 508 -23.33 -11.96 -24.22
N LYS A 509 -22.67 -13.00 -24.72
CA LYS A 509 -23.27 -13.88 -25.73
C LYS A 509 -24.37 -14.68 -25.05
N SER A 510 -25.61 -14.50 -25.52
CA SER A 510 -26.73 -15.36 -25.14
C SER A 510 -26.34 -16.82 -25.41
N HIS A 511 -26.49 -17.69 -24.41
CA HIS A 511 -26.17 -19.11 -24.48
C HIS A 511 -26.63 -19.75 -25.81
N THR A 512 -25.69 -19.98 -26.72
CA THR A 512 -25.80 -20.99 -27.76
C THR A 512 -24.64 -21.96 -27.54
N SER A 513 -24.98 -23.24 -27.59
CA SER A 513 -24.17 -24.40 -27.21
C SER A 513 -22.74 -24.36 -27.79
N PRO A 514 -21.71 -24.86 -27.08
CA PRO A 514 -20.35 -24.90 -27.62
C PRO A 514 -20.29 -25.90 -28.78
N VAL A 515 -20.05 -25.40 -29.99
CA VAL A 515 -19.58 -26.23 -31.10
C VAL A 515 -18.11 -26.52 -30.83
N ASN A 516 -17.79 -27.81 -30.64
CA ASN A 516 -16.42 -28.30 -30.64
C ASN A 516 -15.82 -28.14 -32.04
N GLU A 517 -15.20 -27.00 -32.33
CA GLU A 517 -14.27 -26.88 -33.46
C GLU A 517 -12.86 -27.22 -32.96
N GLN A 518 -12.60 -28.52 -32.78
CA GLN A 518 -11.25 -29.04 -32.85
C GLN A 518 -10.83 -29.02 -34.31
N GLY A 519 -10.01 -28.05 -34.72
CA GLY A 519 -9.34 -28.10 -36.01
C GLY A 519 -8.37 -29.27 -36.04
N SER A 520 -8.80 -30.42 -36.55
CA SER A 520 -7.93 -31.57 -36.82
C SER A 520 -7.03 -31.25 -38.03
N PHE A 521 -5.73 -31.19 -37.81
CA PHE A 521 -4.74 -31.30 -38.88
C PHE A 521 -4.61 -32.78 -39.27
N ASP A 522 -5.33 -33.22 -40.30
CA ASP A 522 -4.98 -34.44 -41.03
C ASP A 522 -3.94 -34.09 -42.08
N ARG A 523 -2.70 -34.54 -41.88
CA ARG A 523 -1.69 -34.60 -42.92
C ARG A 523 -1.21 -36.03 -43.05
N MET A 524 -1.62 -36.67 -44.15
CA MET A 524 -1.17 -37.96 -44.64
C MET A 524 0.35 -38.12 -44.53
N THR A 525 0.79 -39.09 -43.74
CA THR A 525 2.02 -39.84 -43.97
C THR A 525 1.65 -41.30 -44.14
N LEU A 526 1.84 -41.80 -45.35
CA LEU A 526 1.86 -43.22 -45.71
C LEU A 526 2.90 -43.94 -44.87
N GLU A 527 2.51 -45.01 -44.18
CA GLU A 527 3.31 -46.21 -43.94
C GLU A 527 2.43 -47.32 -43.33
N GLU A 528 2.83 -48.56 -43.59
CA GLU A 528 1.98 -49.71 -43.85
C GLU A 528 1.35 -50.36 -42.60
N ALA A 529 0.19 -50.97 -42.86
CA ALA A 529 -0.57 -51.76 -41.91
C ALA A 529 0.09 -53.14 -41.68
N THR A 530 0.08 -53.57 -40.42
CA THR A 530 -0.01 -55.01 -40.08
C THR A 530 -1.07 -55.19 -39.00
N GLU A 531 -2.07 -55.99 -39.36
CA GLU A 531 -3.15 -56.49 -38.52
C GLU A 531 -2.61 -57.37 -37.39
N ASN A 532 -3.21 -57.29 -36.20
CA ASN A 532 -3.85 -58.47 -35.58
C ASN A 532 -4.56 -58.18 -34.25
N ASP A 533 -5.70 -58.85 -34.14
CA ASP A 533 -6.40 -59.36 -32.97
C ASP A 533 -7.31 -58.46 -32.12
N SER A 534 -8.26 -59.17 -31.53
CA SER A 534 -9.70 -58.91 -31.51
C SER A 534 -10.21 -58.96 -30.03
N PRO A 535 -11.52 -58.90 -29.72
CA PRO A 535 -12.02 -58.05 -28.64
C PRO A 535 -12.47 -58.81 -27.39
N GLU A 536 -12.28 -58.23 -26.21
CA GLU A 536 -13.08 -58.56 -25.02
C GLU A 536 -13.53 -57.30 -24.27
N SER A 537 -14.77 -57.34 -23.81
CA SER A 537 -15.51 -56.34 -23.03
C SER A 537 -16.23 -57.08 -21.88
N PRO A 538 -16.96 -56.44 -20.95
CA PRO A 538 -16.71 -55.19 -20.22
C PRO A 538 -16.92 -55.40 -18.69
N SER A 539 -16.34 -54.56 -17.82
CA SER A 539 -16.98 -54.29 -16.52
C SER A 539 -16.61 -52.93 -15.90
N GLN A 540 -17.66 -52.12 -15.74
CA GLN A 540 -18.03 -51.34 -14.56
C GLN A 540 -17.27 -50.05 -14.17
N LEU A 541 -17.99 -48.93 -14.44
CA LEU A 541 -18.17 -47.68 -13.69
C LEU A 541 -17.00 -46.67 -13.53
N PRO A 542 -17.18 -45.40 -13.98
CA PRO A 542 -16.13 -44.40 -14.00
C PRO A 542 -15.99 -43.66 -12.67
N THR A 543 -14.79 -43.70 -12.08
CA THR A 543 -14.30 -42.73 -11.10
C THR A 543 -13.12 -41.99 -11.71
N HIS A 544 -13.37 -40.94 -12.50
CA HIS A 544 -12.31 -40.08 -13.02
C HIS A 544 -11.98 -38.96 -12.04
N VAL A 545 -11.23 -39.31 -11.00
CA VAL A 545 -10.27 -38.40 -10.38
C VAL A 545 -9.07 -38.35 -11.33
N ARG A 546 -8.92 -37.27 -12.09
CA ARG A 546 -7.78 -37.08 -13.01
C ARG A 546 -6.55 -36.66 -12.20
N THR A 547 -5.90 -37.61 -11.55
CA THR A 547 -4.51 -37.47 -11.08
C THR A 547 -3.60 -37.44 -12.30
N GLN A 548 -3.27 -36.24 -12.79
CA GLN A 548 -2.17 -36.11 -13.74
C GLN A 548 -0.84 -36.33 -12.99
N SER A 549 -0.25 -37.50 -13.24
CA SER A 549 1.10 -37.87 -12.88
C SER A 549 2.10 -36.80 -13.34
N ARG A 550 2.92 -36.32 -12.39
CA ARG A 550 3.88 -35.23 -12.57
C ARG A 550 5.19 -35.66 -13.24
N ASN A 551 5.32 -36.89 -13.73
CA ASN A 551 6.59 -37.39 -14.27
C ASN A 551 6.40 -38.14 -15.61
N SER A 552 6.32 -37.39 -16.71
CA SER A 552 6.90 -37.80 -18.00
C SER A 552 7.05 -36.58 -18.92
N ARG A 553 8.30 -36.27 -19.32
CA ARG A 553 8.62 -35.30 -20.37
C ARG A 553 8.25 -35.90 -21.75
N LYS A 554 6.96 -36.10 -22.03
CA LYS A 554 6.47 -36.38 -23.38
C LYS A 554 6.31 -35.04 -24.11
N SER A 555 6.82 -34.95 -25.35
CA SER A 555 6.67 -33.80 -26.24
C SER A 555 5.19 -33.44 -26.37
N VAL A 556 4.84 -32.21 -26.01
CA VAL A 556 3.48 -31.68 -26.17
C VAL A 556 3.32 -31.19 -27.59
N SER A 557 2.23 -31.56 -28.25
CA SER A 557 1.83 -30.96 -29.52
C SER A 557 1.50 -29.49 -29.26
N PRO A 558 2.10 -28.52 -29.96
CA PRO A 558 1.78 -27.12 -29.76
C PRO A 558 0.28 -26.92 -29.96
N SER A 559 -0.38 -26.31 -28.97
CA SER A 559 -1.83 -26.12 -28.99
C SER A 559 -2.19 -24.68 -28.70
N LEU A 560 -3.18 -24.20 -29.45
CA LEU A 560 -3.75 -22.88 -29.29
C LEU A 560 -5.22 -23.05 -28.92
N VAL A 561 -5.59 -22.61 -27.73
CA VAL A 561 -6.94 -22.77 -27.18
C VAL A 561 -7.62 -21.41 -27.13
N ARG A 562 -8.74 -21.26 -27.85
CA ARG A 562 -9.60 -20.08 -27.69
C ARG A 562 -10.25 -20.12 -26.31
N MET A 563 -10.05 -19.06 -25.54
CA MET A 563 -10.62 -18.93 -24.20
C MET A 563 -12.04 -18.36 -24.32
N LEU A 564 -12.99 -18.98 -23.62
CA LEU A 564 -14.31 -18.41 -23.44
C LEU A 564 -14.28 -17.50 -22.23
N SER A 565 -14.79 -16.27 -22.39
CA SER A 565 -14.89 -15.31 -21.30
C SER A 565 -16.11 -15.66 -20.44
N ASP A 566 -15.90 -16.31 -19.29
CA ASP A 566 -16.94 -16.49 -18.26
C ASP A 566 -17.08 -15.24 -17.34
N VAL A 567 -16.57 -14.09 -17.77
CA VAL A 567 -16.30 -12.95 -16.88
C VAL A 567 -17.48 -11.99 -16.80
N LYS A 568 -17.88 -11.66 -15.56
CA LYS A 568 -18.94 -10.70 -15.18
C LYS A 568 -18.63 -9.23 -15.51
N THR A 569 -17.43 -8.89 -15.99
CA THR A 569 -17.01 -7.50 -16.23
C THR A 569 -17.37 -7.06 -17.66
N PRO A 570 -18.11 -5.95 -17.84
CA PRO A 570 -18.55 -5.49 -19.16
C PRO A 570 -17.44 -4.85 -19.99
N HIS A 571 -16.34 -4.38 -19.37
CA HIS A 571 -15.23 -3.69 -20.02
C HIS A 571 -13.90 -4.16 -19.43
N GLY A 572 -12.86 -4.31 -20.26
CA GLY A 572 -11.50 -4.62 -19.79
C GLY A 572 -10.70 -5.50 -20.74
N PHE A 573 -9.68 -6.16 -20.19
CA PHE A 573 -8.88 -7.16 -20.89
C PHE A 573 -9.63 -8.48 -20.98
N ILE A 574 -10.15 -8.79 -22.16
CA ILE A 574 -10.90 -10.01 -22.42
C ILE A 574 -9.92 -11.08 -22.90
N PRO A 575 -9.85 -12.25 -22.25
CA PRO A 575 -9.00 -13.34 -22.72
C PRO A 575 -9.49 -13.82 -24.09
N ILE A 576 -8.57 -13.97 -25.05
CA ILE A 576 -8.89 -14.52 -26.37
C ILE A 576 -8.28 -15.90 -26.53
N ILE A 577 -6.97 -16.01 -26.28
CA ILE A 577 -6.18 -17.18 -26.67
C ILE A 577 -5.25 -17.54 -25.53
N ARG A 578 -5.12 -18.85 -25.30
CA ARG A 578 -4.02 -19.44 -24.55
C ARG A 578 -3.12 -20.21 -25.51
N VAL A 579 -1.83 -19.93 -25.46
CA VAL A 579 -0.79 -20.56 -26.27
C VAL A 579 0.00 -21.52 -25.37
N ASP A 580 0.04 -22.79 -25.75
CA ASP A 580 0.81 -23.86 -25.10
C ASP A 580 1.72 -24.48 -26.17
N ALA A 581 2.86 -23.83 -26.43
CA ALA A 581 3.83 -24.26 -27.44
C ALA A 581 5.00 -25.07 -26.85
N ASP A 582 5.39 -24.77 -25.61
CA ASP A 582 6.40 -25.51 -24.86
C ASP A 582 6.15 -25.37 -23.34
N ARG A 583 6.70 -26.30 -22.55
CA ARG A 583 6.56 -26.36 -21.08
C ARG A 583 7.76 -25.80 -20.30
N THR A 584 8.73 -25.20 -20.99
CA THR A 584 9.84 -24.51 -20.34
C THR A 584 9.47 -23.06 -20.04
N GLU A 585 10.17 -22.43 -19.10
CA GLU A 585 9.89 -21.05 -18.70
C GLU A 585 10.06 -20.10 -19.90
N ILE A 586 9.24 -19.04 -19.93
CA ILE A 586 9.27 -18.04 -20.99
C ILE A 586 10.43 -17.09 -20.73
N SER A 587 11.40 -17.09 -21.65
CA SER A 587 12.59 -16.26 -21.55
C SER A 587 12.35 -14.84 -22.08
N SER A 588 11.54 -14.69 -23.14
CA SER A 588 11.21 -13.41 -23.77
C SER A 588 9.81 -13.42 -24.39
N LEU A 589 9.10 -12.29 -24.31
CA LEU A 589 7.76 -12.11 -24.87
C LEU A 589 7.70 -10.73 -25.52
N ARG A 590 7.20 -10.65 -26.77
CA ARG A 590 7.00 -9.38 -27.48
C ARG A 590 5.66 -9.35 -28.20
N VAL A 591 4.85 -8.33 -27.94
CA VAL A 591 3.59 -8.05 -28.64
C VAL A 591 3.83 -6.87 -29.58
N SER A 592 3.45 -7.03 -30.85
CA SER A 592 3.54 -5.95 -31.84
C SER A 592 2.22 -5.20 -31.96
N GLN A 593 2.27 -3.92 -32.35
CA GLN A 593 1.07 -3.13 -32.62
C GLN A 593 0.31 -3.54 -33.89
N ILE A 594 0.87 -4.49 -34.66
CA ILE A 594 0.30 -5.01 -35.90
C ILE A 594 -0.39 -6.36 -35.72
N GLY A 595 -0.52 -6.89 -34.50
CA GLY A 595 -1.25 -8.13 -34.23
C GLY A 595 -0.43 -9.40 -34.36
N LEU A 596 0.90 -9.30 -34.20
CA LEU A 596 1.80 -10.45 -34.11
C LEU A 596 2.41 -10.53 -32.71
N ILE A 597 2.57 -11.75 -32.19
CA ILE A 597 3.17 -12.02 -30.88
C ILE A 597 4.32 -13.00 -31.05
N ALA A 598 5.50 -12.64 -30.58
CA ALA A 598 6.66 -13.53 -30.55
C ALA A 598 6.92 -14.00 -29.12
N ILE A 599 7.10 -15.31 -28.96
CA ILE A 599 7.32 -15.99 -27.68
C ILE A 599 8.62 -16.78 -27.78
N GLY A 600 9.54 -16.51 -26.86
CA GLY A 600 10.80 -17.23 -26.73
C GLY A 600 10.84 -18.03 -25.44
N TYR A 601 11.33 -19.26 -25.55
CA TYR A 601 11.42 -20.24 -24.47
C TYR A 601 12.87 -20.50 -24.05
N GLU A 602 13.07 -20.89 -22.79
CA GLU A 602 14.39 -21.31 -22.29
C GLU A 602 14.94 -22.55 -23.03
N SER A 603 14.07 -23.39 -23.57
CA SER A 603 14.45 -24.52 -24.43
C SER A 603 15.08 -24.13 -25.77
N GLY A 604 15.05 -22.84 -26.13
CA GLY A 604 15.45 -22.35 -27.45
C GLY A 604 14.33 -22.44 -28.50
N VAL A 605 13.10 -22.78 -28.11
CA VAL A 605 11.94 -22.70 -29.01
C VAL A 605 11.53 -21.23 -29.19
N LEU A 606 11.24 -20.85 -30.44
CA LEU A 606 10.69 -19.57 -30.85
C LEU A 606 9.34 -19.82 -31.52
N ALA A 607 8.29 -19.24 -30.97
CA ALA A 607 6.95 -19.27 -31.54
C ALA A 607 6.52 -17.87 -31.99
N LEU A 608 5.90 -17.77 -33.17
CA LEU A 608 5.26 -16.57 -33.67
C LEU A 608 3.77 -16.83 -33.86
N VAL A 609 2.94 -16.04 -33.19
CA VAL A 609 1.48 -16.16 -33.20
C VAL A 609 0.89 -14.96 -33.94
N ASP A 610 0.01 -15.23 -34.89
CA ASP A 610 -0.76 -14.20 -35.59
C ASP A 610 -2.14 -14.06 -34.92
N MET A 611 -2.39 -12.90 -34.30
CA MET A 611 -3.63 -12.64 -33.56
C MET A 611 -4.84 -12.43 -34.46
N ARG A 612 -4.63 -12.18 -35.75
CA ARG A 612 -5.72 -11.95 -36.72
C ARG A 612 -6.36 -13.28 -37.11
N THR A 613 -5.54 -14.30 -37.35
CA THR A 613 -5.99 -15.66 -37.67
C THR A 613 -6.15 -16.54 -36.42
N ALA A 614 -5.58 -16.12 -35.29
CA ALA A 614 -5.49 -16.92 -34.07
C ALA A 614 -4.74 -18.24 -34.30
N ASP A 615 -3.60 -18.19 -34.99
CA ASP A 615 -2.81 -19.37 -35.36
C ASP A 615 -1.30 -19.17 -35.12
N ILE A 616 -0.58 -20.27 -34.93
CA ILE A 616 0.89 -20.28 -34.77
C ILE A 616 1.52 -20.25 -36.16
N SER A 617 1.92 -19.05 -36.58
CA SER A 617 2.53 -18.78 -37.89
C SER A 617 3.94 -19.35 -38.06
N PHE A 618 4.69 -19.52 -36.97
CA PHE A 618 6.02 -20.13 -36.99
C PHE A 618 6.31 -20.79 -35.64
N LEU A 619 6.92 -21.97 -35.68
CA LEU A 619 7.48 -22.66 -34.52
C LEU A 619 8.81 -23.27 -34.93
N GLY A 620 9.90 -22.85 -34.30
CA GLY A 620 11.24 -23.33 -34.63
C GLY A 620 12.15 -23.38 -33.42
N ASN A 621 13.16 -24.24 -33.43
CA ASN A 621 14.19 -24.29 -32.40
C ASN A 621 15.48 -23.61 -32.91
N LEU A 622 16.05 -22.72 -32.09
CA LEU A 622 17.28 -21.98 -32.41
C LEU A 622 18.47 -22.89 -32.73
N GLY A 623 18.54 -24.09 -32.16
CA GLY A 623 19.62 -25.06 -32.41
C GLY A 623 19.68 -25.54 -33.86
N HIS A 624 18.56 -25.53 -34.58
CA HIS A 624 18.46 -25.93 -35.99
C HIS A 624 18.73 -24.76 -36.94
N ILE A 625 18.70 -23.53 -36.45
CA ILE A 625 18.93 -22.31 -37.24
C ILE A 625 20.43 -22.00 -37.20
N ARG A 626 21.20 -22.64 -38.11
CA ARG A 626 22.64 -22.40 -38.29
C ARG A 626 22.88 -21.59 -39.58
N GLY A 627 23.71 -20.55 -39.48
CA GLY A 627 24.10 -19.71 -40.63
C GLY A 627 25.03 -20.45 -41.61
N LYS A 628 25.03 -20.01 -42.87
CA LYS A 628 25.80 -20.62 -44.00
C LYS A 628 27.32 -20.69 -43.82
N ASN A 629 27.91 -20.00 -42.83
CA ASN A 629 29.36 -19.92 -42.67
C ASN A 629 29.97 -21.00 -41.74
N ASN A 630 29.16 -21.89 -41.15
CA ASN A 630 29.60 -22.89 -40.16
C ASN A 630 29.43 -24.35 -40.60
N GLU A 631 29.58 -24.64 -41.90
CA GLU A 631 29.58 -26.03 -42.39
C GLU A 631 30.85 -26.83 -42.01
N SER A 632 31.88 -26.17 -41.46
CA SER A 632 33.18 -26.79 -41.16
C SER A 632 33.43 -27.18 -39.69
N ALA A 633 32.49 -26.95 -38.77
CA ALA A 633 32.62 -27.37 -37.36
C ALA A 633 31.76 -28.61 -37.06
N LYS A 634 32.19 -29.78 -37.56
CA LYS A 634 31.73 -31.08 -37.03
C LYS A 634 32.53 -31.40 -35.76
N ASN A 635 31.81 -31.81 -34.72
CA ASN A 635 32.27 -32.37 -33.44
C ASN A 635 32.88 -31.40 -32.41
N THR A 636 31.99 -30.70 -31.70
CA THR A 636 32.11 -30.56 -30.24
C THR A 636 30.71 -30.66 -29.66
N ASP A 637 30.46 -31.67 -28.81
CA ASP A 637 29.28 -31.75 -27.95
C ASP A 637 29.29 -30.56 -26.99
N ASP A 638 28.75 -29.43 -27.43
CA ASP A 638 28.56 -28.26 -26.58
C ASP A 638 27.14 -28.33 -26.02
N THR A 639 27.02 -28.87 -24.82
CA THR A 639 25.78 -29.25 -24.12
C THR A 639 24.91 -28.07 -23.67
N ASP A 640 25.31 -26.83 -23.95
CA ASP A 640 24.59 -25.63 -23.52
C ASP A 640 23.49 -25.23 -24.50
N ILE A 641 22.24 -25.42 -24.08
CA ILE A 641 21.03 -25.03 -24.83
C ILE A 641 21.05 -23.51 -25.06
N GLU A 642 20.88 -23.09 -26.31
CA GLU A 642 20.80 -21.68 -26.67
C GLU A 642 19.35 -21.18 -26.56
N SER A 643 19.12 -20.23 -25.67
CA SER A 643 17.80 -19.67 -25.40
C SER A 643 17.59 -18.31 -26.07
N VAL A 644 16.33 -17.98 -26.31
CA VAL A 644 15.93 -16.65 -26.79
C VAL A 644 16.01 -15.65 -25.63
N THR A 645 16.60 -14.49 -25.83
CA THR A 645 16.82 -13.50 -24.74
C THR A 645 16.19 -12.14 -25.03
N ALA A 646 16.12 -11.73 -26.29
CA ALA A 646 15.48 -10.49 -26.73
C ALA A 646 14.70 -10.71 -28.03
N LEU A 647 13.55 -10.05 -28.15
CA LEU A 647 12.68 -10.11 -29.32
C LEU A 647 12.21 -8.70 -29.67
N GLU A 648 12.30 -8.31 -30.93
CA GLU A 648 11.78 -7.04 -31.40
C GLU A 648 11.25 -7.13 -32.83
N PHE A 649 10.14 -6.45 -33.10
CA PHE A 649 9.59 -6.35 -34.46
C PHE A 649 10.04 -5.03 -35.08
N ALA A 650 10.59 -5.11 -36.29
CA ALA A 650 11.12 -3.94 -36.99
C ALA A 650 10.61 -3.83 -38.42
N VAL A 651 10.50 -2.61 -38.91
CA VAL A 651 10.16 -2.29 -40.30
C VAL A 651 11.25 -1.38 -40.84
N PHE A 652 12.09 -1.91 -41.72
CA PHE A 652 13.15 -1.18 -42.41
C PHE A 652 13.62 -1.93 -43.66
N ALA A 653 14.37 -1.26 -44.53
CA ALA A 653 15.07 -1.90 -45.63
C ALA A 653 16.35 -2.62 -45.15
N LEU A 654 16.47 -3.90 -45.50
CA LEU A 654 17.68 -4.69 -45.28
C LEU A 654 18.84 -4.22 -46.19
N GLU A 655 20.05 -4.74 -45.95
CA GLU A 655 21.24 -4.43 -46.75
C GLU A 655 21.08 -4.75 -48.24
N ASP A 656 20.33 -5.82 -48.54
CA ASP A 656 20.02 -6.24 -49.92
C ASP A 656 18.99 -5.32 -50.61
N GLY A 657 18.54 -4.27 -49.93
CA GLY A 657 17.51 -3.33 -50.40
C GLY A 657 16.07 -3.86 -50.27
N GLU A 658 15.91 -5.09 -49.79
CA GLU A 658 14.61 -5.70 -49.55
C GLU A 658 13.92 -5.04 -48.35
N LYS A 659 12.72 -4.52 -48.59
CA LYS A 659 11.89 -3.86 -47.57
C LYS A 659 11.01 -4.93 -46.93
N CYS A 660 11.27 -5.29 -45.66
CA CYS A 660 10.46 -6.26 -44.92
C CYS A 660 9.97 -5.73 -43.59
N LEU A 661 8.87 -6.32 -43.13
CA LEU A 661 8.61 -6.50 -41.72
C LEU A 661 9.49 -7.67 -41.26
N CYS A 662 10.29 -7.48 -40.21
CA CYS A 662 11.25 -8.49 -39.80
C CYS A 662 11.21 -8.67 -38.27
N LEU A 663 11.30 -9.92 -37.81
CA LEU A 663 11.46 -10.29 -36.40
C LEU A 663 12.94 -10.45 -36.10
N LEU A 664 13.43 -9.63 -35.18
CA LEU A 664 14.80 -9.68 -34.68
C LEU A 664 14.83 -10.48 -33.39
N THR A 665 15.69 -11.50 -33.35
CA THR A 665 15.81 -12.43 -32.22
C THR A 665 17.24 -12.42 -31.70
N GLY A 666 17.43 -12.04 -30.44
CA GLY A 666 18.70 -12.11 -29.72
C GLY A 666 18.81 -13.38 -28.89
N THR A 667 20.00 -13.96 -28.82
CA THR A 667 20.23 -15.26 -28.15
C THR A 667 21.17 -15.16 -26.95
N SER A 668 21.14 -16.19 -26.09
CA SER A 668 22.05 -16.32 -24.94
C SER A 668 23.53 -16.39 -25.33
N ARG A 669 23.84 -16.85 -26.55
CA ARG A 669 25.20 -16.88 -27.11
C ARG A 669 25.63 -15.56 -27.75
N GLY A 670 24.77 -14.54 -27.73
CA GLY A 670 25.06 -13.24 -28.34
C GLY A 670 24.89 -13.22 -29.86
N ARG A 671 24.11 -14.15 -30.42
CA ARG A 671 23.72 -14.14 -31.84
C ARG A 671 22.47 -13.28 -32.03
N VAL A 672 22.37 -12.62 -33.19
CA VAL A 672 21.16 -11.94 -33.64
C VAL A 672 20.68 -12.61 -34.92
N ILE A 673 19.43 -13.04 -34.91
CA ILE A 673 18.78 -13.75 -36.00
C ILE A 673 17.68 -12.86 -36.56
N CYS A 674 17.60 -12.75 -37.89
CA CYS A 674 16.55 -12.01 -38.58
C CYS A 674 15.65 -12.96 -39.36
N HIS A 675 14.36 -12.94 -39.03
CA HIS A 675 13.31 -13.57 -39.83
C HIS A 675 12.51 -12.49 -40.56
N ALA A 676 12.48 -12.50 -41.89
CA ALA A 676 11.58 -11.66 -42.66
C ALA A 676 10.18 -12.27 -42.66
N LEU A 677 9.16 -11.46 -42.44
CA LEU A 677 7.77 -11.86 -42.35
C LEU A 677 7.05 -11.47 -43.64
N PHE A 678 6.49 -12.45 -44.35
CA PHE A 678 5.73 -12.22 -45.57
C PHE A 678 4.32 -12.82 -45.44
N PRO A 679 3.27 -12.14 -45.93
CA PRO A 679 1.94 -12.70 -45.95
C PRO A 679 1.87 -13.87 -46.96
N ASP A 680 1.38 -15.03 -46.52
CA ASP A 680 1.05 -16.17 -47.39
C ASP A 680 -0.27 -15.91 -48.15
N SER A 681 -0.58 -16.76 -49.12
CA SER A 681 -1.86 -16.84 -49.85
C SER A 681 -3.11 -16.86 -48.95
N GLN A 682 -2.98 -17.31 -47.70
CA GLN A 682 -4.04 -17.35 -46.69
C GLN A 682 -4.06 -16.11 -45.77
N GLY A 683 -3.18 -15.12 -46.02
CA GLY A 683 -3.05 -13.90 -45.23
C GLY A 683 -2.24 -14.04 -43.92
N LEU A 684 -1.71 -15.23 -43.63
CA LEU A 684 -0.85 -15.50 -42.47
C LEU A 684 0.58 -14.99 -42.70
N HIS A 685 1.17 -14.29 -41.74
CA HIS A 685 2.58 -13.86 -41.84
C HIS A 685 3.54 -15.02 -41.59
N ARG A 686 4.13 -15.60 -42.63
CA ARG A 686 5.15 -16.66 -42.47
C ARG A 686 6.54 -16.07 -42.25
N ALA A 687 7.26 -16.66 -41.30
CA ALA A 687 8.64 -16.31 -40.99
C ALA A 687 9.63 -17.02 -41.92
N HIS A 688 10.43 -16.24 -42.64
CA HIS A 688 11.51 -16.71 -43.49
C HIS A 688 12.86 -16.29 -42.91
N PHE A 689 13.71 -17.27 -42.59
CA PHE A 689 15.06 -17.01 -42.13
C PHE A 689 15.88 -16.26 -43.20
N LYS A 690 16.44 -15.10 -42.83
CA LYS A 690 17.30 -14.29 -43.72
C LYS A 690 18.75 -14.36 -43.31
N SER A 691 19.06 -14.07 -42.06
CA SER A 691 20.44 -13.97 -41.58
C SER A 691 20.58 -14.39 -40.11
N SER A 692 21.78 -14.84 -39.78
CA SER A 692 22.24 -15.06 -38.41
C SER A 692 23.62 -14.43 -38.30
N THR A 693 23.74 -13.43 -37.45
CA THR A 693 24.97 -12.68 -37.22
C THR A 693 25.44 -12.93 -35.80
N GLU A 694 26.68 -13.37 -35.63
CA GLU A 694 27.30 -13.41 -34.30
C GLU A 694 27.64 -11.99 -33.88
N ALA A 695 26.74 -11.41 -33.08
CA ALA A 695 26.87 -10.05 -32.65
C ALA A 695 27.91 -9.96 -31.54
N LEU A 696 27.87 -10.75 -30.47
CA LEU A 696 28.74 -10.51 -29.31
C LEU A 696 29.01 -11.83 -28.55
N SER A 697 30.04 -11.88 -27.70
CA SER A 697 30.41 -13.09 -26.94
C SER A 697 29.67 -13.22 -25.60
N SER A 698 28.48 -12.63 -25.50
CA SER A 698 27.68 -12.51 -24.26
C SER A 698 26.19 -12.40 -24.61
N PRO A 699 25.26 -12.81 -23.71
CA PRO A 699 23.83 -12.79 -23.96
C PRO A 699 23.31 -11.43 -24.45
N VAL A 700 22.47 -11.44 -25.49
CA VAL A 700 21.80 -10.23 -25.97
C VAL A 700 20.75 -9.79 -24.96
N HIS A 701 20.87 -8.57 -24.44
CA HIS A 701 19.92 -8.05 -23.46
C HIS A 701 18.79 -7.27 -24.11
N THR A 702 19.12 -6.41 -25.08
CA THR A 702 18.15 -5.51 -25.73
C THR A 702 18.53 -5.31 -27.20
N ILE A 703 17.52 -5.29 -28.06
CA ILE A 703 17.64 -4.98 -29.49
C ILE A 703 16.81 -3.74 -29.75
N ILE A 704 17.41 -2.69 -30.33
CA ILE A 704 16.70 -1.45 -30.63
C ILE A 704 16.86 -1.13 -32.13
N PRO A 705 15.80 -1.29 -32.94
CA PRO A 705 15.82 -0.94 -34.34
C PRO A 705 15.57 0.56 -34.54
N VAL A 706 16.43 1.20 -35.33
CA VAL A 706 16.45 2.64 -35.59
C VAL A 706 16.62 2.85 -37.10
N THR A 707 16.04 3.90 -37.69
CA THR A 707 16.31 4.23 -39.11
C THR A 707 17.70 4.86 -39.25
N VAL A 708 18.25 4.91 -40.47
CA VAL A 708 19.52 5.62 -40.72
C VAL A 708 19.42 7.10 -40.37
N GLU A 709 18.25 7.73 -40.49
CA GLU A 709 18.05 9.11 -40.04
C GLU A 709 17.97 9.23 -38.51
N GLY A 710 17.97 8.11 -37.80
CA GLY A 710 17.88 7.95 -36.35
C GLY A 710 16.45 7.85 -35.82
N GLY A 711 15.45 7.73 -36.70
CA GLY A 711 14.04 7.57 -36.33
C GLY A 711 13.76 6.20 -35.71
N ASN A 712 12.57 6.03 -35.13
CA ASN A 712 12.16 4.74 -34.56
C ASN A 712 11.76 3.76 -35.69
N ALA A 713 12.42 2.60 -35.78
CA ALA A 713 12.11 1.58 -36.79
C ALA A 713 11.33 0.37 -36.23
N ILE A 714 10.77 0.47 -35.01
CA ILE A 714 9.86 -0.54 -34.44
C ILE A 714 8.62 -0.68 -35.33
N ALA A 715 8.04 -1.88 -35.40
CA ALA A 715 6.84 -2.18 -36.18
C ALA A 715 5.57 -1.54 -35.58
N THR A 716 5.38 -0.25 -35.85
CA THR A 716 4.15 0.49 -35.58
C THR A 716 3.21 0.45 -36.79
N PRO A 717 1.90 0.72 -36.63
CA PRO A 717 0.98 0.82 -37.76
C PRO A 717 1.40 1.88 -38.79
N ALA A 718 2.04 2.97 -38.34
CA ALA A 718 2.58 4.01 -39.21
C ALA A 718 3.73 3.48 -40.08
N ASN A 719 4.76 2.90 -39.46
CA ASN A 719 5.90 2.34 -40.19
C ASN A 719 5.47 1.17 -41.10
N PHE A 720 4.51 0.36 -40.67
CA PHE A 720 3.94 -0.72 -41.49
C PHE A 720 3.15 -0.18 -42.69
N ALA A 721 2.44 0.94 -42.55
CA ALA A 721 1.77 1.59 -43.68
C ALA A 721 2.77 2.18 -44.69
N GLU A 722 3.88 2.74 -44.21
CA GLU A 722 4.98 3.22 -45.06
C GLU A 722 5.60 2.08 -45.88
N LEU A 723 5.80 0.92 -45.25
CA LEU A 723 6.23 -0.30 -45.94
C LEU A 723 5.27 -0.70 -47.08
N LEU A 724 3.95 -0.64 -46.84
CA LEU A 724 2.93 -0.93 -47.86
C LEU A 724 2.96 0.08 -49.03
N ASN A 725 3.31 1.33 -48.75
CA ASN A 725 3.51 2.37 -49.76
C ASN A 725 4.87 2.28 -50.47
N GLY A 726 5.72 1.33 -50.08
CA GLY A 726 7.06 1.16 -50.64
C GLY A 726 8.05 2.26 -50.21
N VAL A 727 7.72 3.07 -49.21
CA VAL A 727 8.60 4.09 -48.64
C VAL A 727 9.19 3.49 -47.36
N CYS A 728 10.45 3.06 -47.41
CA CYS A 728 11.07 2.42 -46.25
C CYS A 728 12.57 2.71 -46.27
N GLU A 729 13.05 3.34 -45.20
CA GLU A 729 14.45 3.71 -45.05
C GLU A 729 15.32 2.51 -44.69
N ALA A 730 16.63 2.64 -44.93
CA ALA A 730 17.59 1.68 -44.42
C ALA A 730 17.58 1.67 -42.88
N GLY A 731 17.62 0.46 -42.30
CA GLY A 731 17.63 0.27 -40.86
C GLY A 731 19.04 0.21 -40.27
N MET A 732 19.14 0.54 -38.99
CA MET A 732 20.24 0.23 -38.10
C MET A 732 19.70 -0.48 -36.87
N VAL A 733 20.44 -1.46 -36.37
CA VAL A 733 20.06 -2.25 -35.20
C VAL A 733 21.14 -2.11 -34.14
N TYR A 734 20.73 -1.60 -32.98
CA TYR A 734 21.56 -1.56 -31.77
C TYR A 734 21.37 -2.85 -31.01
N VAL A 735 22.44 -3.62 -30.88
CA VAL A 735 22.51 -4.86 -30.12
C VAL A 735 23.27 -4.58 -28.84
N ILE A 736 22.57 -4.56 -27.72
CA ILE A 736 23.15 -4.31 -26.40
C ILE A 736 23.26 -5.64 -25.64
N THR A 737 24.45 -5.93 -25.13
CA THR A 737 24.71 -7.02 -24.19
C THR A 737 25.17 -6.47 -22.85
N GLU A 738 25.33 -7.35 -21.86
CA GLU A 738 25.86 -6.97 -20.55
C GLU A 738 27.24 -6.31 -20.62
N LYS A 739 28.07 -6.67 -21.60
CA LYS A 739 29.49 -6.22 -21.70
C LYS A 739 29.78 -5.28 -22.86
N SER A 740 28.85 -5.09 -23.78
CA SER A 740 29.14 -4.36 -25.02
C SER A 740 27.90 -3.90 -25.76
N VAL A 741 28.09 -2.89 -26.61
CA VAL A 741 27.11 -2.41 -27.58
C VAL A 741 27.68 -2.64 -28.98
N ARG A 742 26.86 -3.15 -29.89
CA ARG A 742 27.20 -3.28 -31.31
C ARG A 742 26.11 -2.64 -32.16
N VAL A 743 26.53 -1.83 -33.13
CA VAL A 743 25.65 -1.18 -34.09
C VAL A 743 25.83 -1.88 -35.44
N LEU A 744 24.74 -2.43 -35.94
CA LEU A 744 24.66 -3.11 -37.23
C LEU A 744 23.85 -2.22 -38.17
N ARG A 745 24.30 -2.01 -39.41
CA ARG A 745 23.42 -1.53 -40.47
C ARG A 745 22.65 -2.73 -40.99
N GLY A 746 21.35 -2.60 -41.24
CA GLY A 746 20.49 -3.76 -41.48
C GLY A 746 20.60 -4.75 -40.32
N VAL A 747 21.17 -5.94 -40.57
CA VAL A 747 21.39 -6.97 -39.54
C VAL A 747 22.75 -7.67 -39.66
N THR A 748 23.50 -7.48 -40.75
CA THR A 748 24.73 -8.24 -41.04
C THR A 748 25.98 -7.36 -41.02
N SER A 749 25.89 -6.12 -41.51
CA SER A 749 27.01 -5.22 -41.69
C SER A 749 27.32 -4.43 -40.42
N LYS A 750 28.53 -4.61 -39.89
CA LYS A 750 28.99 -3.95 -38.67
C LYS A 750 29.39 -2.50 -38.96
N ILE A 751 28.78 -1.55 -38.23
CA ILE A 751 29.19 -0.14 -38.22
C ILE A 751 30.18 0.10 -37.07
N GLU A 752 29.72 -0.13 -35.84
CA GLU A 752 30.46 0.20 -34.62
C GLU A 752 30.33 -0.91 -33.59
N SER A 753 31.34 -1.08 -32.74
CA SER A 753 31.24 -1.95 -31.57
C SER A 753 32.08 -1.40 -30.45
N PHE A 754 31.45 -1.25 -29.29
CA PHE A 754 32.00 -0.68 -28.09
C PHE A 754 31.90 -1.72 -26.95
N LYS A 755 32.96 -1.86 -26.17
CA LYS A 755 33.00 -2.71 -24.98
C LYS A 755 33.02 -1.82 -23.75
N PHE A 756 32.18 -2.12 -22.78
CA PHE A 756 32.23 -1.46 -21.47
C PHE A 756 33.53 -1.83 -20.74
N SER A 757 33.95 -0.99 -19.79
CA SER A 757 35.08 -1.29 -18.92
C SER A 757 34.85 -2.57 -18.11
N GLU A 758 35.91 -3.28 -17.73
CA GLU A 758 35.83 -4.64 -17.15
C GLU A 758 34.88 -4.77 -15.93
N ASN A 759 34.70 -3.71 -15.14
CA ASN A 759 33.88 -3.73 -13.93
C ASN A 759 32.42 -3.25 -14.15
N LEU A 760 32.09 -2.71 -15.33
CA LEU A 760 30.77 -2.17 -15.64
C LEU A 760 29.99 -3.16 -16.48
N LEU A 761 28.83 -3.57 -15.98
CA LEU A 761 27.88 -4.41 -16.70
C LEU A 761 26.59 -3.64 -16.95
N CYS A 762 26.15 -3.60 -18.20
CA CYS A 762 24.88 -2.97 -18.57
C CYS A 762 23.71 -3.89 -18.18
N LEU A 763 22.83 -3.40 -17.31
CA LEU A 763 21.65 -4.11 -16.83
C LEU A 763 20.38 -3.77 -17.61
N ARG A 764 20.26 -2.51 -18.07
CA ARG A 764 19.14 -2.02 -18.89
C ARG A 764 19.65 -0.96 -19.85
N ALA A 765 19.10 -0.94 -21.05
CA ALA A 765 19.40 0.11 -22.03
C ALA A 765 18.15 0.48 -22.83
N ASN A 766 18.04 1.76 -23.18
CA ASN A 766 17.02 2.25 -24.09
C ASN A 766 17.50 3.53 -24.79
N ILE A 767 16.91 3.86 -25.93
CA ILE A 767 17.18 5.11 -26.66
C ILE A 767 16.10 6.14 -26.32
N PHE A 768 16.54 7.35 -25.95
CA PHE A 768 15.66 8.50 -25.77
C PHE A 768 15.48 9.23 -27.09
N PHE A 769 14.22 9.50 -27.44
CA PHE A 769 13.86 10.34 -28.57
C PHE A 769 13.42 11.71 -28.03
N LEU A 770 14.37 12.64 -27.94
CA LEU A 770 14.11 14.03 -27.53
C LEU A 770 13.87 14.89 -28.78
N ASP A 771 13.15 15.99 -28.61
CA ASP A 771 12.92 16.96 -29.69
C ASP A 771 14.25 17.58 -30.17
N ASP A 772 15.22 17.74 -29.25
CA ASP A 772 16.53 18.36 -29.51
C ASP A 772 17.67 17.38 -29.81
N GLY A 773 17.42 16.06 -29.82
CA GLY A 773 18.46 15.05 -30.08
C GLY A 773 18.14 13.65 -29.60
N ARG A 774 19.06 12.71 -29.81
CA ARG A 774 18.84 11.28 -29.46
C ARG A 774 20.03 10.72 -28.70
N VAL A 775 19.76 9.94 -27.67
CA VAL A 775 20.79 9.46 -26.73
C VAL A 775 20.51 8.02 -26.35
N LEU A 776 21.55 7.18 -26.38
CA LEU A 776 21.51 5.84 -25.82
C LEU A 776 21.77 5.92 -24.31
N SER A 777 20.84 5.44 -23.52
CA SER A 777 20.98 5.33 -22.07
C SER A 777 21.32 3.90 -21.67
N CYS A 778 22.27 3.75 -20.75
CA CYS A 778 22.66 2.45 -20.20
C CYS A 778 22.74 2.55 -18.67
N LEU A 779 21.91 1.76 -17.98
CA LEU A 779 21.96 1.57 -16.53
C LEU A 779 22.95 0.45 -16.20
N MET A 780 23.96 0.77 -15.40
CA MET A 780 25.06 -0.11 -15.05
C MET A 780 24.82 -0.82 -13.70
N ASN A 781 25.53 -1.93 -13.47
CA ASN A 781 25.51 -2.73 -12.24
C ASN A 781 25.90 -1.96 -10.95
N ASN A 782 26.68 -0.90 -11.07
CA ASN A 782 27.06 -0.02 -9.95
C ASN A 782 26.01 1.09 -9.66
N GLY A 783 24.85 1.07 -10.33
CA GLY A 783 23.82 2.09 -10.19
C GLY A 783 24.14 3.42 -10.90
N SER A 784 25.13 3.46 -11.79
CA SER A 784 25.37 4.62 -12.65
C SER A 784 24.57 4.52 -13.95
N ILE A 785 24.09 5.65 -14.46
CA ILE A 785 23.40 5.77 -15.75
C ILE A 785 24.33 6.53 -16.69
N HIS A 786 24.79 5.86 -17.74
CA HIS A 786 25.65 6.44 -18.74
C HIS A 786 24.83 6.82 -19.97
N LEU A 787 25.01 8.05 -20.44
CA LEU A 787 24.37 8.58 -21.64
C LEU A 787 25.39 8.65 -22.76
N TYR A 788 25.16 7.93 -23.86
CA TYR A 788 26.04 7.87 -25.03
C TYR A 788 25.36 8.50 -26.26
N PRO A 789 26.13 9.11 -27.18
CA PRO A 789 25.61 9.46 -28.50
C PRO A 789 25.20 8.18 -29.26
N LEU A 790 24.36 8.33 -30.29
CA LEU A 790 24.03 7.20 -31.16
C LEU A 790 25.23 6.71 -31.99
N ILE A 791 26.18 7.60 -32.29
CA ILE A 791 27.42 7.29 -33.02
C ILE A 791 28.61 7.83 -32.24
N GLY A 792 29.70 7.06 -32.14
CA GLY A 792 30.88 7.46 -31.37
C GLY A 792 30.73 7.13 -29.88
N LEU A 793 30.48 5.86 -29.58
CA LEU A 793 30.17 5.33 -28.25
C LEU A 793 31.36 5.34 -27.26
N GLU A 794 32.51 5.91 -27.64
CA GLU A 794 33.76 5.83 -26.87
C GLU A 794 33.68 6.55 -25.52
N THR A 795 32.98 7.69 -25.45
CA THR A 795 32.85 8.50 -24.23
C THR A 795 31.40 8.85 -23.95
N PRO A 796 30.90 8.65 -22.72
CA PRO A 796 29.57 9.11 -22.36
C PRO A 796 29.51 10.63 -22.34
N ILE A 797 28.40 11.20 -22.81
CA ILE A 797 28.07 12.63 -22.76
C ILE A 797 27.94 13.08 -21.30
N LYS A 798 27.27 12.24 -20.49
CA LYS A 798 26.98 12.50 -19.08
C LYS A 798 26.82 11.18 -18.34
N VAL A 799 27.23 11.17 -17.08
CA VAL A 799 27.05 10.05 -16.16
C VAL A 799 26.28 10.55 -14.95
N PHE A 800 25.19 9.86 -14.62
CA PHE A 800 24.42 10.11 -13.41
C PHE A 800 24.60 8.96 -12.44
N GLN A 801 24.58 9.26 -11.15
CA GLN A 801 24.58 8.25 -10.10
C GLN A 801 23.18 8.15 -9.52
N VAL A 802 22.59 6.95 -9.52
CA VAL A 802 21.37 6.69 -8.79
C VAL A 802 21.66 6.84 -7.30
N PRO A 803 20.89 7.65 -6.54
CA PRO A 803 21.00 7.72 -5.10
C PRO A 803 20.88 6.31 -4.52
N GLY A 804 21.94 5.84 -3.88
CA GLY A 804 21.83 4.62 -3.08
C GLY A 804 20.83 4.82 -1.95
N PRO A 805 20.22 3.76 -1.41
CA PRO A 805 19.54 3.87 -0.12
C PRO A 805 20.49 4.54 0.86
N ALA A 806 20.00 5.53 1.61
CA ALA A 806 20.74 6.18 2.69
C ALA A 806 20.96 5.13 3.81
N ILE A 807 21.96 4.27 3.61
CA ILE A 807 22.32 3.26 4.60
C ILE A 807 23.25 3.96 5.58
N ASN A 808 22.68 4.43 6.67
CA ASN A 808 23.44 4.76 7.87
C ASN A 808 24.12 3.47 8.37
N GLU A 809 25.42 3.38 8.10
CA GLU A 809 26.45 2.53 8.71
C GLU A 809 26.20 1.01 8.94
N ARG A 810 27.15 0.23 8.37
CA ARG A 810 27.85 -0.93 8.98
C ARG A 810 27.24 -2.34 9.04
N LEU A 811 26.02 -2.62 8.61
CA LEU A 811 25.54 -4.03 8.56
C LEU A 811 25.35 -4.55 7.12
N TYR A 812 26.14 -5.58 6.77
CA TYR A 812 26.04 -6.46 5.58
C TYR A 812 26.37 -5.87 4.19
N VAL A 813 27.67 -5.60 3.95
CA VAL A 813 28.18 -5.16 2.64
C VAL A 813 27.88 -6.18 1.51
N THR A 814 27.88 -7.49 1.78
CA THR A 814 27.65 -8.49 0.73
C THR A 814 26.17 -8.61 0.33
N ALA A 815 25.25 -8.74 1.30
CA ALA A 815 23.81 -8.84 1.01
C ALA A 815 23.26 -7.57 0.33
N THR A 816 23.83 -6.40 0.66
CA THR A 816 23.44 -5.10 0.10
C THR A 816 23.73 -4.98 -1.40
N ILE A 817 24.83 -5.57 -1.88
CA ILE A 817 25.21 -5.52 -3.30
C ILE A 817 24.27 -6.39 -4.13
N TRP A 818 23.97 -7.62 -3.68
CA TRP A 818 23.02 -8.51 -4.37
C TRP A 818 21.62 -7.89 -4.44
N LEU A 819 21.15 -7.28 -3.35
CA LEU A 819 19.86 -6.59 -3.31
C LEU A 819 19.83 -5.37 -4.22
N LEU A 820 20.94 -4.61 -4.33
CA LEU A 820 21.06 -3.53 -5.31
C LEU A 820 20.99 -4.06 -6.75
N MET A 821 21.69 -5.15 -7.07
CA MET A 821 21.67 -5.73 -8.42
C MET A 821 20.28 -6.22 -8.82
N ASP A 822 19.55 -6.90 -7.93
CA ASP A 822 18.19 -7.35 -8.21
C ASP A 822 17.24 -6.16 -8.45
N ARG A 823 17.32 -5.11 -7.62
CA ARG A 823 16.57 -3.86 -7.80
C ARG A 823 16.83 -3.18 -9.14
N LEU A 824 18.10 -3.05 -9.52
CA LEU A 824 18.50 -2.44 -10.79
C LEU A 824 18.06 -3.29 -11.99
N ARG A 825 18.04 -4.62 -11.86
CA ARG A 825 17.51 -5.53 -12.89
C ARG A 825 16.00 -5.39 -13.07
N ARG A 826 15.25 -4.97 -12.06
CA ARG A 826 13.80 -4.70 -12.17
C ARG A 826 13.48 -3.28 -12.63
N SER A 827 14.49 -2.42 -12.77
CA SER A 827 14.31 -1.04 -13.20
C SER A 827 13.95 -0.96 -14.69
N VAL A 828 13.23 0.09 -15.07
CA VAL A 828 12.79 0.31 -16.45
C VAL A 828 13.20 1.71 -16.89
N ILE A 829 13.73 1.81 -18.10
CA ILE A 829 14.08 3.08 -18.74
C ILE A 829 13.07 3.34 -19.86
N SER A 830 12.28 4.41 -19.73
CA SER A 830 11.31 4.82 -20.74
C SER A 830 11.98 5.55 -21.90
N SER A 831 11.43 5.43 -23.11
CA SER A 831 11.83 6.23 -24.27
C SER A 831 11.73 7.75 -24.08
N ASP A 832 10.97 8.21 -23.07
CA ASP A 832 10.72 9.64 -22.82
C ASP A 832 11.78 10.29 -21.89
N GLY A 833 12.71 9.51 -21.36
CA GLY A 833 13.75 9.98 -20.44
C GLY A 833 13.46 9.75 -18.95
N ASP A 834 12.35 9.09 -18.62
CA ASP A 834 12.05 8.71 -17.23
C ASP A 834 12.66 7.35 -16.89
N VAL A 835 13.21 7.26 -15.68
CA VAL A 835 13.83 6.06 -15.11
C VAL A 835 13.09 5.64 -13.86
N PHE A 836 12.56 4.43 -13.92
CA PHE A 836 11.80 3.79 -12.86
C PHE A 836 12.71 2.86 -12.07
N ILE A 837 12.89 3.14 -10.79
CA ILE A 837 13.80 2.39 -9.91
C ILE A 837 13.00 1.85 -8.73
N VAL A 838 13.02 0.53 -8.59
CA VAL A 838 12.40 -0.16 -7.46
C VAL A 838 13.36 -0.09 -6.27
N ASN A 839 13.06 0.76 -5.29
CA ASN A 839 13.92 0.97 -4.11
C ASN A 839 13.85 -0.19 -3.13
N TYR A 840 12.62 -0.70 -2.94
CA TYR A 840 12.26 -1.84 -2.09
C TYR A 840 11.11 -2.60 -2.75
N GLU A 841 10.77 -3.79 -2.26
CA GLU A 841 9.64 -4.60 -2.76
C GLU A 841 8.29 -3.87 -2.69
N THR A 842 8.22 -2.74 -1.98
CA THR A 842 6.99 -1.96 -1.77
C THR A 842 7.14 -0.48 -2.15
N GLU A 843 8.28 -0.06 -2.70
CA GLU A 843 8.57 1.35 -3.02
C GLU A 843 9.19 1.52 -4.42
N LEU A 844 8.60 2.42 -5.20
CA LEU A 844 9.04 2.79 -6.55
C LEU A 844 9.43 4.27 -6.57
N SER A 845 10.62 4.58 -7.08
CA SER A 845 11.04 5.95 -7.35
C SER A 845 11.10 6.23 -8.84
N VAL A 846 10.62 7.42 -9.22
CA VAL A 846 10.71 7.93 -10.59
C VAL A 846 11.71 9.07 -10.63
N TYR A 847 12.68 8.93 -11.52
CA TYR A 847 13.67 9.95 -11.82
C TYR A 847 13.50 10.39 -13.26
N SER A 848 13.60 11.68 -13.53
CA SER A 848 13.58 12.18 -14.90
C SER A 848 14.97 12.66 -15.30
N ILE A 849 15.47 12.18 -16.45
CA ILE A 849 16.77 12.56 -17.04
C ILE A 849 16.67 13.86 -17.86
N TRP A 850 15.48 14.15 -18.38
CA TRP A 850 15.23 15.27 -19.27
C TRP A 850 13.81 15.75 -19.09
N GLY A 851 13.62 17.04 -18.78
CA GLY A 851 12.29 17.65 -18.64
C GLY A 851 11.42 16.86 -17.66
N GLY A 852 11.49 17.22 -16.37
CA GLY A 852 10.77 16.52 -15.31
C GLY A 852 9.26 16.35 -15.58
N ILE A 853 8.62 15.46 -14.83
CA ILE A 853 7.14 15.44 -14.71
C ILE A 853 6.73 16.87 -14.35
N GLY A 854 5.74 17.43 -15.07
CA GLY A 854 5.47 18.87 -15.11
C GLY A 854 5.29 19.52 -13.73
N SER A 855 5.37 20.85 -13.68
CA SER A 855 5.27 21.65 -12.44
C SER A 855 4.18 21.11 -11.49
N HIS A 856 4.60 20.64 -10.32
CA HIS A 856 3.70 20.15 -9.28
C HIS A 856 3.43 21.29 -8.29
N ALA A 857 2.18 21.73 -8.18
CA ALA A 857 1.77 22.49 -7.00
C ALA A 857 1.75 21.52 -5.80
N ASN A 858 2.19 22.00 -4.63
CA ASN A 858 2.12 21.21 -3.41
C ASN A 858 0.66 20.92 -3.06
N ASP A 859 0.40 19.72 -2.52
CA ASP A 859 -0.90 19.39 -1.95
C ASP A 859 -1.11 20.21 -0.67
N THR A 860 -2.36 20.58 -0.40
CA THR A 860 -2.75 21.21 0.86
C THR A 860 -3.44 20.17 1.73
N LEU A 861 -2.89 19.87 2.90
CA LEU A 861 -3.43 18.83 3.79
C LEU A 861 -4.52 19.37 4.72
N PHE A 862 -4.26 20.51 5.35
CA PHE A 862 -5.09 21.07 6.39
C PHE A 862 -6.15 22.02 5.82
N ASP A 863 -7.41 21.82 6.21
CA ASP A 863 -8.51 22.74 5.92
C ASP A 863 -8.94 23.46 7.22
N PRO A 864 -8.67 24.78 7.34
CA PRO A 864 -9.01 25.55 8.53
C PRO A 864 -10.53 25.82 8.67
N LEU A 865 -11.31 25.65 7.60
CA LEU A 865 -12.76 25.89 7.62
C LEU A 865 -13.56 24.70 8.15
N LYS A 866 -12.96 23.50 8.16
CA LYS A 866 -13.62 22.32 8.74
C LYS A 866 -13.78 22.50 10.24
N PRO A 867 -14.99 22.28 10.80
CA PRO A 867 -15.22 22.44 12.22
C PRO A 867 -14.32 21.48 13.02
N ASN A 868 -13.82 21.98 14.15
CA ASN A 868 -13.10 21.14 15.11
C ASN A 868 -13.98 19.99 15.62
N CYS A 869 -13.32 18.99 16.20
CA CYS A 869 -13.90 17.77 16.77
C CYS A 869 -15.30 18.00 17.41
N PRO A 870 -16.30 17.11 17.14
CA PRO A 870 -17.62 17.22 17.75
C PRO A 870 -17.53 17.12 19.28
N SER A 871 -18.55 17.62 19.97
CA SER A 871 -18.60 17.61 21.44
C SER A 871 -18.42 16.20 22.00
N ARG A 872 -17.62 16.11 23.06
CA ARG A 872 -17.31 14.85 23.74
C ARG A 872 -18.55 14.23 24.40
N PRO A 873 -18.72 12.90 24.34
CA PRO A 873 -19.72 12.20 25.14
C PRO A 873 -19.52 12.46 26.64
N THR A 874 -20.63 12.59 27.36
CA THR A 874 -20.65 12.85 28.80
C THR A 874 -21.46 11.80 29.54
N ILE A 875 -21.25 11.70 30.85
CA ILE A 875 -22.05 10.85 31.73
C ILE A 875 -23.53 11.25 31.66
N SER A 876 -24.44 10.28 31.77
CA SER A 876 -25.87 10.58 31.76
C SER A 876 -26.31 11.26 33.05
N THR A 877 -27.40 12.04 33.01
CA THR A 877 -27.98 12.70 34.19
C THR A 877 -28.25 11.71 35.32
N TRP A 878 -28.69 10.49 34.99
CA TRP A 878 -28.92 9.43 35.99
C TRP A 878 -27.64 8.88 36.61
N GLN A 879 -26.56 8.76 35.84
CA GLN A 879 -25.26 8.36 36.37
C GLN A 879 -24.68 9.44 37.30
N TRP A 880 -24.87 10.71 36.96
CA TRP A 880 -24.48 11.86 37.78
C TRP A 880 -25.29 11.93 39.08
N ILE A 881 -26.64 11.86 39.01
CA ILE A 881 -27.54 11.91 40.18
C ILE A 881 -27.34 10.69 41.10
N GLY A 882 -26.97 9.53 40.54
CA GLY A 882 -26.68 8.30 41.29
C GLY A 882 -25.46 8.36 42.22
N GLY A 883 -24.79 9.51 42.34
CA GLY A 883 -23.73 9.77 43.33
C GLY A 883 -22.37 9.18 42.98
N GLY A 884 -22.13 8.82 41.71
CA GLY A 884 -20.91 8.11 41.27
C GLY A 884 -19.73 8.99 40.88
N SER A 885 -19.95 10.16 40.26
CA SER A 885 -18.89 11.10 39.89
C SER A 885 -19.41 12.52 39.66
N THR A 886 -18.58 13.52 39.97
CA THR A 886 -18.89 14.94 39.69
C THR A 886 -18.42 15.29 38.29
N TYR A 887 -19.29 15.86 37.46
CA TYR A 887 -18.93 16.30 36.10
C TYR A 887 -17.79 17.33 36.13
N ILE A 888 -16.75 17.09 35.34
CA ILE A 888 -15.61 18.00 35.11
C ILE A 888 -15.64 18.44 33.65
N SER A 889 -15.61 19.76 33.41
CA SER A 889 -15.52 20.29 32.06
C SER A 889 -14.08 20.25 31.53
N ALA A 890 -13.89 20.37 30.21
CA ALA A 890 -12.54 20.44 29.63
C ALA A 890 -11.74 21.64 30.19
N ALA A 891 -12.39 22.78 30.44
CA ALA A 891 -11.75 23.95 31.02
C ALA A 891 -11.33 23.73 32.49
N ASP A 892 -12.12 22.98 33.26
CA ASP A 892 -11.73 22.59 34.62
C ASP A 892 -10.53 21.63 34.60
N LEU A 893 -10.51 20.69 33.65
CA LEU A 893 -9.38 19.79 33.45
C LEU A 893 -8.10 20.57 33.06
N ASP A 894 -8.22 21.58 32.20
CA ASP A 894 -7.10 22.45 31.84
C ASP A 894 -6.49 23.14 33.06
N LEU A 895 -7.33 23.60 33.99
CA LEU A 895 -6.88 24.19 35.25
C LEU A 895 -6.21 23.17 36.16
N LEU A 896 -6.70 21.92 36.20
CA LEU A 896 -6.09 20.85 37.00
C LEU A 896 -4.72 20.42 36.45
N ILE A 897 -4.54 20.43 35.13
CA ILE A 897 -3.30 19.98 34.48
C ILE A 897 -2.25 21.10 34.43
N ALA A 898 -2.63 22.31 34.00
CA ALA A 898 -1.70 23.40 33.78
C ALA A 898 -1.70 24.50 34.84
N GLY A 899 -2.71 24.54 35.70
CA GLY A 899 -2.88 25.60 36.69
C GLY A 899 -3.44 26.90 36.08
N PRO A 900 -3.61 27.94 36.92
CA PRO A 900 -4.22 29.20 36.53
C PRO A 900 -3.35 30.05 35.58
N ASP A 901 -2.04 29.81 35.57
CA ASP A 901 -1.06 30.57 34.77
C ASP A 901 -0.83 29.97 33.38
N ARG A 902 -1.71 29.06 32.91
CA ARG A 902 -1.62 28.49 31.55
C ARG A 902 -1.66 29.64 30.52
N PRO A 903 -0.67 29.76 29.62
CA PRO A 903 -0.67 30.80 28.59
C PRO A 903 -1.95 30.79 27.74
N PRO A 904 -2.36 31.92 27.13
CA PRO A 904 -3.46 31.93 26.17
C PRO A 904 -3.15 31.01 24.97
N SER A 905 -4.19 30.44 24.36
CA SER A 905 -4.02 29.50 23.25
C SER A 905 -3.49 30.21 22.01
N LYS A 906 -2.70 29.52 21.18
CA LYS A 906 -2.14 30.12 19.95
C LYS A 906 -3.26 30.58 19.01
N GLN A 907 -4.30 29.76 18.85
CA GLN A 907 -5.48 30.12 18.07
C GLN A 907 -6.21 31.36 18.62
N SER A 908 -6.28 31.53 19.94
CA SER A 908 -6.90 32.74 20.51
C SER A 908 -6.06 33.98 20.23
N LEU A 909 -4.74 33.86 20.32
CA LEU A 909 -3.80 34.95 20.02
C LEU A 909 -3.87 35.35 18.54
N GLU A 910 -3.98 34.39 17.62
CA GLU A 910 -4.16 34.65 16.19
C GLU A 910 -5.48 35.38 15.90
N LYS A 911 -6.60 34.89 16.44
CA LYS A 911 -7.91 35.59 16.31
C LYS A 911 -7.89 37.00 16.91
N HIS A 912 -7.21 37.19 18.03
CA HIS A 912 -7.01 38.51 18.63
C HIS A 912 -6.10 39.40 17.78
N ALA A 913 -5.10 38.85 17.11
CA ALA A 913 -4.25 39.59 16.17
C ALA A 913 -5.01 39.99 14.90
N GLU A 914 -5.83 39.09 14.34
CA GLU A 914 -6.69 39.32 13.18
C GLU A 914 -7.72 40.41 13.45
N SER A 915 -8.49 40.30 14.53
CA SER A 915 -9.46 41.33 14.93
C SER A 915 -8.80 42.69 15.14
N ARG A 916 -7.58 42.74 15.71
CA ARG A 916 -6.82 43.97 15.88
C ARG A 916 -6.29 44.55 14.56
N ALA A 917 -6.02 43.70 13.57
CA ALA A 917 -5.64 44.12 12.21
C ALA A 917 -6.85 44.67 11.45
N GLU A 918 -8.02 44.06 11.59
CA GLU A 918 -9.30 44.55 11.02
C GLU A 918 -9.70 45.91 11.59
N GLU A 919 -9.54 46.11 12.91
CA GLU A 919 -9.80 47.41 13.54
C GLU A 919 -8.90 48.54 13.00
N ARG A 920 -7.65 48.22 12.63
CA ARG A 920 -6.71 49.18 12.04
C ARG A 920 -6.98 49.49 10.56
N GLY A 921 -7.71 48.63 9.85
CA GLY A 921 -8.02 48.78 8.42
C GLY A 921 -9.25 49.65 8.10
N SER A 922 -9.99 50.10 9.12
CA SER A 922 -11.22 50.90 8.92
C SER A 922 -10.96 52.42 9.03
N PRO A 923 -11.32 53.25 8.03
CA PRO A 923 -11.16 54.70 8.15
C PRO A 923 -12.28 55.26 9.02
N LYS A 924 -11.98 55.67 10.26
CA LYS A 924 -12.90 56.42 11.11
C LYS A 924 -12.34 57.79 11.48
N SER A 925 -13.22 58.78 11.32
CA SER A 925 -13.08 60.20 11.63
C SER A 925 -12.76 60.45 13.12
N PRO A 926 -12.13 61.60 13.46
CA PRO A 926 -11.64 61.85 14.81
C PRO A 926 -12.80 62.28 15.70
N SER A 927 -13.24 61.40 16.60
CA SER A 927 -13.99 61.83 17.79
C SER A 927 -13.09 61.63 19.01
N ARG A 928 -12.86 62.74 19.73
CA ARG A 928 -12.16 62.77 21.02
C ARG A 928 -12.99 61.99 22.04
N GLY A 929 -12.51 60.82 22.43
CA GLY A 929 -13.04 60.01 23.52
C GLY A 929 -11.89 59.28 24.21
N VAL A 930 -11.83 59.44 25.52
CA VAL A 930 -10.81 58.99 26.48
C VAL A 930 -10.27 57.57 26.20
N SER A 931 -8.95 57.40 26.29
CA SER A 931 -8.29 56.09 26.27
C SER A 931 -8.67 55.29 27.51
N TRP A 932 -9.44 54.23 27.32
CA TRP A 932 -9.66 53.17 28.30
C TRP A 932 -8.78 51.99 27.90
N GLY A 933 -7.85 51.62 28.78
CA GLY A 933 -7.01 50.44 28.61
C GLY A 933 -7.78 49.14 28.88
N VAL A 934 -7.12 48.02 28.56
CA VAL A 934 -7.52 46.59 28.69
C VAL A 934 -8.36 46.23 29.94
N PHE A 935 -8.27 47.00 31.02
CA PHE A 935 -9.08 46.83 32.24
C PHE A 935 -10.55 47.24 32.09
N GLY A 936 -10.87 48.20 31.20
CA GLY A 936 -12.23 48.71 30.99
C GLY A 936 -13.17 47.69 30.34
N ASP A 937 -12.69 47.01 29.30
CA ASP A 937 -13.45 45.94 28.62
C ASP A 937 -13.62 44.70 29.49
N MET A 938 -12.62 44.36 30.31
CA MET A 938 -12.74 43.28 31.28
C MET A 938 -13.80 43.60 32.35
N THR A 939 -13.85 44.85 32.83
CA THR A 939 -14.85 45.29 33.82
C THR A 939 -16.26 45.30 33.22
N ARG A 940 -16.39 45.70 31.95
CA ARG A 940 -17.67 45.65 31.23
C ARG A 940 -18.14 44.22 30.97
N GLN A 941 -17.24 43.33 30.57
CA GLN A 941 -17.55 41.90 30.38
C GLN A 941 -17.86 41.20 31.71
N LEU A 942 -17.23 41.60 32.82
CA LEU A 942 -17.55 41.11 34.17
C LEU A 942 -18.90 41.63 34.66
N SER A 943 -19.25 42.90 34.37
CA SER A 943 -20.57 43.46 34.68
C SER A 943 -21.67 42.81 33.85
N GLU A 944 -21.47 42.65 32.53
CA GLU A 944 -22.41 41.97 31.64
C GLU A 944 -22.52 40.46 31.96
N ARG A 945 -21.45 39.82 32.46
CA ARG A 945 -21.51 38.47 33.04
C ARG A 945 -22.23 38.44 34.37
N GLY A 946 -22.04 39.43 35.24
CA GLY A 946 -22.72 39.55 36.53
C GLY A 946 -24.24 39.71 36.39
N ASP A 947 -24.68 40.52 35.42
CA ASP A 947 -26.10 40.69 35.13
C ASP A 947 -26.72 39.46 34.44
N LYS A 948 -25.96 38.76 33.59
CA LYS A 948 -26.38 37.46 33.02
C LYS A 948 -26.37 36.32 34.05
N LEU A 949 -25.47 36.35 35.04
CA LEU A 949 -25.38 35.40 36.14
C LEU A 949 -26.55 35.57 37.12
N ARG A 950 -26.97 36.80 37.42
CA ARG A 950 -28.18 37.06 38.22
C ARG A 950 -29.44 36.45 37.61
N GLY A 951 -29.62 36.56 36.29
CA GLY A 951 -30.74 35.92 35.59
C GLY A 951 -30.62 34.39 35.44
N VAL A 952 -29.45 33.82 35.74
CA VAL A 952 -29.18 32.37 35.74
C VAL A 952 -29.39 31.80 37.14
N GLU A 953 -29.09 32.54 38.21
CA GLU A 953 -29.33 32.14 39.60
C GLU A 953 -30.83 31.96 39.90
N ASP A 954 -31.68 32.86 39.40
CA ASP A 954 -33.14 32.71 39.49
C ASP A 954 -33.65 31.47 38.74
N LYS A 955 -33.08 31.18 37.57
CA LYS A 955 -33.39 29.97 36.79
C LYS A 955 -32.83 28.69 37.43
N PHE A 956 -31.71 28.77 38.13
CA PHE A 956 -31.15 27.67 38.92
C PHE A 956 -32.01 27.39 40.15
N CYS A 957 -32.55 28.41 40.82
CA CYS A 957 -33.52 28.19 41.90
C CYS A 957 -34.82 27.55 41.39
N GLU A 958 -35.34 27.96 40.22
CA GLU A 958 -36.49 27.30 39.59
C GLU A 958 -36.18 25.85 39.17
N LEU A 959 -35.01 25.59 38.57
CA LEU A 959 -34.55 24.25 38.21
C LEU A 959 -34.26 23.36 39.43
N GLN A 960 -33.73 23.92 40.52
CA GLN A 960 -33.47 23.20 41.75
C GLN A 960 -34.78 22.81 42.44
N ASN A 961 -35.77 23.70 42.44
CA ASN A 961 -37.11 23.41 42.95
C ASN A 961 -37.83 22.38 42.07
N ALA A 962 -37.74 22.51 40.74
CA ALA A 962 -38.32 21.55 39.80
C ALA A 962 -37.62 20.18 39.86
N SER A 963 -36.29 20.14 39.99
CA SER A 963 -35.52 18.92 40.17
C SER A 963 -35.77 18.29 41.54
N GLY A 964 -36.01 19.08 42.58
CA GLY A 964 -36.39 18.60 43.91
C GLY A 964 -37.80 18.00 43.95
N GLN A 965 -38.76 18.56 43.22
CA GLN A 965 -40.09 17.99 43.05
C GLN A 965 -40.04 16.71 42.19
N TRP A 966 -39.30 16.72 41.08
CA TRP A 966 -39.14 15.55 40.24
C TRP A 966 -38.43 14.39 40.96
N LEU A 967 -37.40 14.66 41.78
CA LEU A 967 -36.75 13.63 42.61
C LEU A 967 -37.74 13.01 43.61
N LYS A 968 -38.63 13.82 44.20
CA LYS A 968 -39.69 13.29 45.07
C LYS A 968 -40.64 12.38 44.27
N ASP A 969 -41.12 12.81 43.12
CA ASP A 969 -42.02 12.04 42.26
C ASP A 969 -41.38 10.73 41.76
N VAL A 970 -40.08 10.75 41.45
CA VAL A 970 -39.31 9.56 41.07
C VAL A 970 -39.12 8.60 42.24
N THR A 971 -38.81 9.11 43.44
CA THR A 971 -38.71 8.25 44.63
C THR A 971 -40.06 7.63 44.99
N GLU A 972 -41.15 8.35 44.78
CA GLU A 972 -42.51 7.87 45.00
C GLU A 972 -42.89 6.80 43.96
N PHE A 973 -42.57 7.03 42.68
CA PHE A 973 -42.77 6.06 41.60
C PHE A 973 -41.93 4.77 41.79
N ALA A 974 -40.66 4.91 42.21
CA ALA A 974 -39.79 3.77 42.50
C ALA A 974 -40.30 2.94 43.70
N ASN A 975 -40.84 3.61 44.72
CA ASN A 975 -41.47 2.96 45.86
C ASN A 975 -42.78 2.26 45.47
N ASP A 976 -43.57 2.85 44.56
CA ASP A 976 -44.79 2.24 44.05
C ASP A 976 -44.52 1.06 43.11
N GLN A 977 -43.46 1.11 42.30
CA GLN A 977 -42.98 -0.06 41.54
C GLN A 977 -42.52 -1.18 42.49
N LYS A 978 -41.75 -0.87 43.54
CA LYS A 978 -41.38 -1.87 44.57
C LYS A 978 -42.60 -2.49 45.25
N LYS A 979 -43.60 -1.68 45.63
CA LYS A 979 -44.86 -2.17 46.21
C LYS A 979 -45.66 -3.03 45.22
N THR A 980 -45.65 -2.68 43.93
CA THR A 980 -46.36 -3.43 42.88
C THR A 980 -45.69 -4.77 42.60
N VAL A 981 -44.35 -4.81 42.59
CA VAL A 981 -43.57 -6.05 42.49
C VAL A 981 -43.75 -6.93 43.74
N GLN A 982 -43.75 -6.35 44.94
CA GLN A 982 -44.05 -7.08 46.18
C GLN A 982 -45.48 -7.64 46.20
N LYS A 983 -46.48 -6.86 45.75
CA LYS A 983 -47.86 -7.35 45.60
C LYS A 983 -47.97 -8.49 44.59
N ARG A 984 -47.26 -8.41 43.45
CA ARG A 984 -47.20 -9.50 42.46
C ARG A 984 -46.48 -10.74 42.98
N ALA A 985 -45.44 -10.58 43.79
CA ALA A 985 -44.75 -11.70 44.44
C ALA A 985 -45.63 -12.39 45.51
N LEU A 986 -46.40 -11.62 46.28
CA LEU A 986 -47.38 -12.16 47.24
C LEU A 986 -48.57 -12.84 46.56
N LEU A 987 -49.09 -12.28 45.47
CA LEU A 987 -50.15 -12.90 44.65
C LEU A 987 -49.64 -14.15 43.89
N GLY A 988 -48.36 -14.18 43.51
CA GLY A 988 -47.70 -15.36 42.94
C GLY A 988 -47.50 -16.47 43.96
N GLY A 989 -47.15 -16.13 45.21
CA GLY A 989 -47.01 -17.09 46.31
C GLY A 989 -48.34 -17.74 46.74
N LEU A 990 -49.45 -17.00 46.68
CA LEU A 990 -50.80 -17.51 47.00
C LEU A 990 -51.38 -18.43 45.91
N LYS A 991 -50.95 -18.30 44.65
CA LYS A 991 -51.37 -19.21 43.57
C LYS A 991 -50.69 -20.59 43.63
N ASN A 992 -49.54 -20.70 44.28
CA ASN A 992 -48.83 -21.99 44.49
C ASN A 992 -49.27 -22.73 45.77
N ALA A 993 -50.17 -22.16 46.57
CA ALA A 993 -50.73 -22.82 47.76
C ALA A 993 -52.15 -23.38 47.54
N PHE A 994 -52.74 -23.18 46.35
CA PHE A 994 -54.09 -23.64 45.98
C PHE A 994 -54.13 -24.35 44.60
N MET A 995 -53.02 -24.96 44.18
CA MET A 995 -53.02 -26.01 43.15
C MET A 995 -52.47 -27.30 43.70
#